data_AF-A0A4Q0I0J5-F1
#
_entry.id   AF-A0A4Q0I0J5-F1
#
_cell.length_a   1.000
_cell.length_b   1.000
_cell.length_c   1.000
_cell.angle_alpha   90.00
_cell.angle_beta   90.00
_cell.angle_gamma   90.00
#
_symmetry.space_group_name_H-M   'P 1'
#
loop_
_entity.id
_entity.type
_entity.pdbx_description
1 polymer ?
#
loop_
_entity_poly.entity_id
_entity_poly.type
_entity_poly.pdbx_seq_one_letter_code
_entity_poly.pdbx_strand_id
1 'polypeptide(L)'
;MNQYENIPEELKQLPQWVCHRNKIPFNPITGAPAKAGRPDTWARFEDVVKACENGSYEGIGFEFNNNGIVGIDLDKVIAEDGTVSTEAAEIVAMLGSYTEYSPSGKGLHIFVKGDIPVDGRKKGFIEMYKAKRYFTMTGNVYGALNPINERTEQVKQIFNKYFSDSKSKNFVVNIVNNNAATEPNKDYLSIGLAKDAVFRALWNGEYQSEKCTSESEADLALMGKLLYWCSGNIDAAIEAFIKSPYVAGKDDKHTTKLERSDYLQRTAVKAMQGLTSTAAGDDEQYCKQQEFTLDDMGNARRLVAMCGNSIRFSYIKNNWYCWDGKVWLEDETGAINRLADNTVEAMYTEAIKLTDQDKRDKLLKHAAKTRSIAGRKAMIEGAKHLEGIPVIPADFDKDVWLLNLQNGVLDLKSDKLYPHNPDYMITQISNASYNPSAKCPRWLDYLDKVTDGNADLMKYMQKAVGYSLTGNTGEECLFILYGTGRNGKGTFAETLIHLLGSYAKTAQVDSLMLKNVSGSGANPDIARLKGARVVNAAEPQKNSRLNESLIKQLTGGDMVTARFLYGKEFEYRPEFKLWINTNYKPQISGNDEGIWSRVKLLPFTVYFPPEKRDPHLKDFLREKEIDGILNWALEGLKLWQKEGLEMPETMKLATTDYRCEMDIMQKFLDDCTKPKNNSSVGALDLYKVYTHWCSENGEYVLSNTKFGRDMNRYLNKRNCRTGVVYLNIELTKPYENAKQDFEEIDFLK
;
A
#
# COMPACT_ATOMS: atom_id res chain seq x y z
N MET A 1 35.82 -46.51 -7.64
CA MET A 1 34.76 -45.53 -7.33
C MET A 1 35.25 -44.21 -7.83
N ASN A 2 34.57 -43.67 -8.82
CA ASN A 2 34.81 -42.35 -9.37
C ASN A 2 34.42 -41.31 -8.31
N GLN A 3 35.33 -40.38 -8.02
CA GLN A 3 35.21 -39.36 -6.98
C GLN A 3 33.90 -38.55 -7.08
N TYR A 4 33.30 -38.48 -8.26
CA TYR A 4 32.12 -37.67 -8.56
C TYR A 4 30.81 -38.47 -8.69
N GLU A 5 30.80 -39.75 -8.30
CA GLU A 5 29.61 -40.63 -8.39
C GLU A 5 28.40 -40.05 -7.65
N ASN A 6 28.62 -39.44 -6.48
CA ASN A 6 27.57 -38.93 -5.59
C ASN A 6 26.97 -37.58 -6.02
N ILE A 7 27.43 -36.98 -7.11
CA ILE A 7 26.80 -35.78 -7.65
C ILE A 7 25.40 -36.16 -8.20
N PRO A 8 24.33 -35.37 -7.94
CA PRO A 8 22.99 -35.69 -8.42
C PRO A 8 22.93 -35.80 -9.96
N GLU A 9 22.24 -36.82 -10.46
CA GLU A 9 22.06 -37.04 -11.91
C GLU A 9 21.44 -35.83 -12.62
N GLU A 10 20.58 -35.09 -11.93
CA GLU A 10 19.98 -33.86 -12.45
C GLU A 10 21.03 -32.79 -12.81
N LEU A 11 22.14 -32.67 -12.07
CA LEU A 11 23.22 -31.74 -12.43
C LEU A 11 24.09 -32.30 -13.57
N LYS A 12 24.36 -33.61 -13.56
CA LYS A 12 25.21 -34.27 -14.57
C LYS A 12 24.64 -34.12 -15.99
N GLN A 13 23.32 -34.06 -16.13
CA GLN A 13 22.62 -33.89 -17.41
C GLN A 13 22.75 -32.48 -18.02
N LEU A 14 23.11 -31.46 -17.23
CA LEU A 14 23.23 -30.09 -17.71
C LEU A 14 24.61 -29.84 -18.35
N PRO A 15 24.71 -29.17 -19.51
CA PRO A 15 25.99 -28.82 -20.15
C PRO A 15 26.61 -27.56 -19.50
N GLN A 16 26.77 -27.57 -18.18
CA GLN A 16 27.23 -26.43 -17.37
C GLN A 16 28.51 -26.75 -16.60
N TRP A 17 29.36 -27.61 -17.15
CA TRP A 17 30.54 -28.12 -16.46
C TRP A 17 31.83 -27.52 -16.98
N VAL A 18 32.78 -27.29 -16.08
CA VAL A 18 34.14 -26.81 -16.38
C VAL A 18 35.17 -27.63 -15.61
N CYS A 19 36.40 -27.68 -16.09
CA CYS A 19 37.55 -28.12 -15.28
C CYS A 19 38.21 -26.91 -14.63
N HIS A 20 38.99 -27.09 -13.55
CA HIS A 20 39.77 -26.00 -12.98
C HIS A 20 41.22 -26.35 -12.66
N ARG A 21 42.09 -25.33 -12.67
CA ARG A 21 43.44 -25.33 -12.08
C ARG A 21 43.58 -24.08 -11.23
N ASN A 22 44.02 -24.20 -9.98
CA ASN A 22 44.05 -23.10 -9.01
C ASN A 22 42.73 -22.30 -8.96
N LYS A 23 41.58 -22.99 -9.02
CA LYS A 23 40.23 -22.40 -9.08
C LYS A 23 39.98 -21.45 -10.28
N ILE A 24 40.77 -21.57 -11.35
CA ILE A 24 40.51 -20.88 -12.61
C ILE A 24 39.81 -21.88 -13.55
N PRO A 25 38.63 -21.56 -14.12
CA PRO A 25 37.85 -22.51 -14.91
C PRO A 25 38.32 -22.58 -16.38
N PHE A 26 38.29 -23.76 -16.96
CA PHE A 26 38.70 -24.09 -18.32
C PHE A 26 37.70 -25.05 -18.98
N ASN A 27 37.53 -24.92 -20.29
CA ASN A 27 36.85 -25.92 -21.09
C ASN A 27 37.81 -27.09 -21.37
N PRO A 28 37.50 -28.33 -20.96
CA PRO A 28 38.41 -29.47 -21.16
C PRO A 28 38.63 -29.85 -22.63
N ILE A 29 37.68 -29.53 -23.51
CA ILE A 29 37.72 -29.90 -24.94
C ILE A 29 38.64 -28.94 -25.70
N THR A 30 38.50 -27.64 -25.45
CA THR A 30 39.27 -26.61 -26.18
C THR A 30 40.56 -26.19 -25.45
N GLY A 31 40.66 -26.47 -24.14
CA GLY A 31 41.75 -26.00 -23.27
C GLY A 31 41.71 -24.50 -22.98
N ALA A 32 40.72 -23.77 -23.50
CA ALA A 32 40.59 -22.33 -23.31
C ALA A 32 39.95 -22.00 -21.94
N PRO A 33 40.23 -20.81 -21.36
CA PRO A 33 39.54 -20.35 -20.15
C PRO A 33 38.03 -20.29 -20.35
N ALA A 34 37.28 -20.93 -19.45
CA ALA A 34 35.84 -20.81 -19.41
C ALA A 34 35.43 -19.50 -18.75
N LYS A 35 34.28 -18.94 -19.16
CA LYS A 35 33.78 -17.66 -18.65
C LYS A 35 32.38 -17.81 -18.07
N ALA A 36 32.18 -17.22 -16.90
CA ALA A 36 30.88 -17.15 -16.27
C ALA A 36 29.87 -16.40 -17.16
N GLY A 37 28.66 -16.95 -17.30
CA GLY A 37 27.61 -16.45 -18.20
C GLY A 37 27.88 -16.64 -19.70
N ARG A 38 28.86 -17.47 -20.10
CA ARG A 38 29.14 -17.83 -21.51
C ARG A 38 29.01 -19.35 -21.73
N PRO A 39 27.79 -19.86 -21.97
CA PRO A 39 27.55 -21.31 -22.09
C PRO A 39 28.34 -22.01 -23.19
N ASP A 40 28.71 -21.27 -24.25
CA ASP A 40 29.57 -21.73 -25.34
C ASP A 40 30.99 -22.09 -24.88
N THR A 41 31.39 -21.66 -23.68
CA THR A 41 32.69 -21.96 -23.08
C THR A 41 32.66 -23.12 -22.08
N TRP A 42 31.52 -23.78 -21.88
CA TRP A 42 31.36 -24.90 -20.93
C TRP A 42 31.32 -26.26 -21.64
N ALA A 43 31.30 -27.35 -20.88
CA ALA A 43 31.32 -28.72 -21.36
C ALA A 43 30.28 -29.60 -20.64
N ARG A 44 30.19 -30.88 -21.04
CA ARG A 44 29.35 -31.89 -20.38
C ARG A 44 30.10 -32.53 -19.22
N PHE A 45 29.35 -33.12 -18.29
CA PHE A 45 29.90 -33.77 -17.10
C PHE A 45 30.94 -34.85 -17.44
N GLU A 46 30.63 -35.73 -18.39
CA GLU A 46 31.53 -36.82 -18.80
C GLU A 46 32.88 -36.30 -19.34
N ASP A 47 32.86 -35.19 -20.08
CA ASP A 47 34.06 -34.58 -20.66
C ASP A 47 34.99 -34.01 -19.59
N VAL A 48 34.43 -33.31 -18.58
CA VAL A 48 35.23 -32.73 -17.48
C VAL A 48 35.79 -33.80 -16.55
N VAL A 49 35.02 -34.87 -16.28
CA VAL A 49 35.45 -35.98 -15.43
C VAL A 49 36.60 -36.73 -16.10
N LYS A 50 36.45 -37.10 -17.37
CA LYS A 50 37.51 -37.78 -18.13
C LYS A 50 38.79 -36.94 -18.22
N ALA A 51 38.66 -35.63 -18.41
CA ALA A 51 39.81 -34.73 -18.45
C ALA A 51 40.52 -34.59 -17.08
N CYS A 52 39.75 -34.64 -15.98
CA CYS A 52 40.29 -34.63 -14.63
C CYS A 52 41.00 -35.95 -14.28
N GLU A 53 40.41 -37.10 -14.66
CA GLU A 53 41.00 -38.44 -14.46
C GLU A 53 42.32 -38.62 -15.21
N ASN A 54 42.47 -37.97 -16.37
CA ASN A 54 43.72 -37.93 -17.13
C ASN A 54 44.79 -37.02 -16.49
N GLY A 55 44.56 -36.47 -15.30
CA GLY A 55 45.52 -35.66 -14.53
C GLY A 55 45.76 -34.26 -15.10
N SER A 56 44.97 -33.82 -16.08
CA SER A 56 45.16 -32.53 -16.74
C SER A 56 44.62 -31.35 -15.93
N TYR A 57 43.76 -31.59 -14.94
CA TYR A 57 43.09 -30.56 -14.16
C TYR A 57 42.97 -31.01 -12.69
N GLU A 58 42.85 -30.05 -11.77
CA GLU A 58 42.81 -30.32 -10.32
C GLU A 58 41.40 -30.75 -9.85
N GLY A 59 40.38 -30.41 -10.60
CA GLY A 59 38.99 -30.73 -10.27
C GLY A 59 38.00 -30.22 -11.31
N ILE A 60 36.72 -30.44 -11.03
CA ILE A 60 35.59 -30.02 -11.87
C ILE A 60 34.78 -28.94 -11.16
N GLY A 61 33.98 -28.19 -11.93
CA GLY A 61 33.10 -27.16 -11.41
C GLY A 61 31.80 -27.06 -12.20
N PHE A 62 30.79 -26.48 -11.57
CA PHE A 62 29.45 -26.29 -12.12
C PHE A 62 29.11 -24.80 -12.19
N GLU A 63 28.74 -24.32 -13.38
CA GLU A 63 28.37 -22.92 -13.65
C GLU A 63 26.87 -22.69 -13.42
N PHE A 64 26.52 -21.57 -12.77
CA PHE A 64 25.14 -21.15 -12.58
C PHE A 64 24.68 -20.25 -13.74
N ASN A 65 23.51 -20.55 -14.29
CA ASN A 65 23.01 -19.91 -15.51
C ASN A 65 21.52 -19.49 -15.44
N ASN A 66 21.04 -19.12 -14.25
CA ASN A 66 19.68 -18.65 -13.98
C ASN A 66 18.58 -19.64 -14.45
N ASN A 67 18.81 -20.93 -14.23
CA ASN A 67 17.93 -22.02 -14.68
C ASN A 67 17.07 -22.62 -13.56
N GLY A 68 16.89 -21.89 -12.46
CA GLY A 68 16.13 -22.33 -11.28
C GLY A 68 16.95 -23.08 -10.22
N ILE A 69 18.27 -23.20 -10.39
CA ILE A 69 19.19 -23.75 -9.38
C ILE A 69 19.96 -22.61 -8.71
N VAL A 70 19.91 -22.56 -7.39
CA VAL A 70 20.68 -21.63 -6.55
C VAL A 70 21.77 -22.40 -5.82
N GLY A 71 23.00 -21.91 -5.95
CA GLY A 71 24.15 -22.35 -5.16
C GLY A 71 24.29 -21.48 -3.92
N ILE A 72 24.41 -22.10 -2.75
CA ILE A 72 24.72 -21.44 -1.49
C ILE A 72 26.08 -21.93 -1.01
N ASP A 73 27.04 -21.03 -0.89
CA ASP A 73 28.38 -21.31 -0.36
C ASP A 73 28.46 -20.82 1.10
N LEU A 74 28.80 -21.74 2.00
CA LEU A 74 28.98 -21.47 3.43
C LEU A 74 30.48 -21.56 3.75
N ASP A 75 31.09 -20.38 3.86
CA ASP A 75 32.53 -20.18 4.07
C ASP A 75 32.94 -20.40 5.53
N LYS A 76 33.95 -21.25 5.76
CA LYS A 76 34.60 -21.45 7.09
C LYS A 76 33.63 -21.81 8.22
N VAL A 77 32.60 -22.59 7.91
CA VAL A 77 31.58 -23.01 8.88
C VAL A 77 31.93 -24.32 9.60
N ILE A 78 33.05 -24.96 9.27
CA ILE A 78 33.51 -26.20 9.90
C ILE A 78 34.79 -25.92 10.68
N ALA A 79 34.75 -26.20 11.99
CA ALA A 79 35.87 -26.05 12.92
C ALA A 79 36.92 -27.17 12.73
N GLU A 80 38.09 -27.01 13.36
CA GLU A 80 39.20 -27.97 13.23
C GLU A 80 38.88 -29.36 13.79
N ASP A 81 37.94 -29.46 14.73
CA ASP A 81 37.43 -30.71 15.29
C ASP A 81 36.33 -31.36 14.43
N GLY A 82 35.99 -30.75 13.28
CA GLY A 82 34.94 -31.21 12.36
C GLY A 82 33.53 -30.72 12.71
N THR A 83 33.36 -29.92 13.77
CA THR A 83 32.05 -29.39 14.18
C THR A 83 31.58 -28.30 13.21
N VAL A 84 30.32 -28.42 12.75
CA VAL A 84 29.69 -27.40 11.89
C VAL A 84 28.99 -26.34 12.74
N SER A 85 29.12 -25.06 12.37
CA SER A 85 28.47 -23.97 13.09
C SER A 85 26.96 -24.13 13.15
N THR A 86 26.35 -23.70 14.26
CA THR A 86 24.90 -23.83 14.48
C THR A 86 24.11 -23.21 13.34
N GLU A 87 24.52 -22.05 12.85
CA GLU A 87 23.86 -21.33 11.76
C GLU A 87 23.93 -22.09 10.43
N ALA A 88 25.07 -22.75 10.15
CA ALA A 88 25.22 -23.56 8.95
C ALA A 88 24.41 -24.85 9.04
N ALA A 89 24.38 -25.49 10.21
CA ALA A 89 23.56 -26.67 10.46
C ALA A 89 22.06 -26.37 10.29
N GLU A 90 21.59 -25.21 10.77
CA GLU A 90 20.21 -24.74 10.56
C GLU A 90 19.88 -24.54 9.08
N ILE A 91 20.78 -23.92 8.31
CA ILE A 91 20.58 -23.69 6.86
C ILE A 91 20.52 -25.03 6.11
N VAL A 92 21.45 -25.95 6.39
CA VAL A 92 21.47 -27.28 5.77
C VAL A 92 20.19 -28.05 6.11
N ALA A 93 19.75 -28.02 7.37
CA ALA A 93 18.51 -28.68 7.80
C ALA A 93 17.26 -28.05 7.16
N MET A 94 17.21 -26.71 7.09
CA MET A 94 16.10 -25.96 6.50
C MET A 94 15.91 -26.26 5.01
N LEU A 95 17.01 -26.38 4.28
CA LEU A 95 16.95 -26.66 2.84
C LEU A 95 16.79 -28.15 2.57
N GLY A 96 17.50 -29.00 3.33
CA GLY A 96 17.46 -30.45 3.17
C GLY A 96 17.76 -30.89 1.73
N SER A 97 18.68 -30.19 1.05
CA SER A 97 19.00 -30.39 -0.37
C SER A 97 20.44 -30.93 -0.51
N TYR A 98 20.84 -31.27 -1.74
CA TYR A 98 22.20 -31.75 -2.01
C TYR A 98 23.25 -30.80 -1.41
N THR A 99 24.09 -31.34 -0.52
CA THR A 99 25.13 -30.59 0.20
C THR A 99 26.43 -31.37 0.16
N GLU A 100 27.52 -30.70 -0.20
CA GLU A 100 28.86 -31.27 -0.25
C GLU A 100 29.87 -30.39 0.50
N TYR A 101 30.99 -30.99 0.91
CA TYR A 101 32.12 -30.24 1.42
C TYR A 101 32.76 -29.41 0.30
N SER A 102 33.11 -28.17 0.58
CA SER A 102 33.90 -27.35 -0.35
C SER A 102 35.33 -27.91 -0.46
N PRO A 103 36.13 -27.56 -1.50
CA PRO A 103 37.47 -28.13 -1.68
C PRO A 103 38.44 -27.87 -0.53
N SER A 104 38.20 -26.85 0.30
CA SER A 104 39.04 -26.57 1.47
C SER A 104 38.75 -27.51 2.65
N GLY A 105 37.64 -28.27 2.60
CA GLY A 105 37.14 -29.08 3.71
C GLY A 105 36.58 -28.27 4.89
N LYS A 106 36.68 -26.93 4.86
CA LYS A 106 36.24 -26.04 5.95
C LYS A 106 34.89 -25.35 5.69
N GLY A 107 34.27 -25.59 4.53
CA GLY A 107 32.99 -24.99 4.14
C GLY A 107 32.05 -26.00 3.48
N LEU A 108 30.83 -25.56 3.17
CA LEU A 108 29.78 -26.39 2.56
C LEU A 108 29.20 -25.69 1.33
N HIS A 109 29.00 -26.44 0.25
CA HIS A 109 28.20 -26.02 -0.89
C HIS A 109 26.83 -26.70 -0.83
N ILE A 110 25.76 -25.92 -0.97
CA ILE A 110 24.39 -26.42 -1.05
C ILE A 110 23.82 -26.06 -2.41
N PHE A 111 23.25 -27.05 -3.11
CA PHE A 111 22.54 -26.88 -4.37
C PHE A 111 21.06 -27.10 -4.15
N VAL A 112 20.24 -26.12 -4.51
CA VAL A 112 18.81 -26.14 -4.22
C VAL A 112 18.01 -25.50 -5.35
N LYS A 113 16.81 -25.99 -5.61
CA LYS A 113 15.90 -25.32 -6.56
C LYS A 113 15.22 -24.13 -5.89
N GLY A 114 15.28 -22.98 -6.56
CA GLY A 114 14.75 -21.73 -6.04
C GLY A 114 15.13 -20.52 -6.89
N ASP A 115 14.85 -19.32 -6.37
CA ASP A 115 15.24 -18.06 -7.00
C ASP A 115 15.63 -17.00 -5.96
N ILE A 116 16.54 -16.11 -6.34
CA ILE A 116 17.00 -14.95 -5.55
C ILE A 116 16.94 -13.69 -6.43
N PRO A 117 16.72 -12.48 -5.88
CA PRO A 117 16.44 -11.28 -6.68
C PRO A 117 17.64 -10.70 -7.43
N VAL A 118 18.84 -11.27 -7.27
CA VAL A 118 20.10 -10.82 -7.89
C VAL A 118 20.89 -12.02 -8.44
N ASP A 119 21.82 -11.80 -9.38
CA ASP A 119 22.64 -12.89 -9.94
C ASP A 119 23.48 -13.61 -8.87
N GLY A 120 23.95 -12.85 -7.87
CA GLY A 120 24.49 -13.39 -6.63
C GLY A 120 24.90 -12.31 -5.63
N ARG A 121 25.09 -12.71 -4.37
CA ARG A 121 25.45 -11.81 -3.26
C ARG A 121 26.22 -12.54 -2.17
N LYS A 122 27.22 -11.86 -1.58
CA LYS A 122 28.04 -12.33 -0.46
C LYS A 122 27.92 -11.40 0.73
N LYS A 123 27.78 -11.96 1.95
CA LYS A 123 27.82 -11.21 3.21
C LYS A 123 28.20 -12.15 4.35
N GLY A 124 29.33 -11.87 4.99
CA GLY A 124 29.83 -12.70 6.08
C GLY A 124 30.21 -14.11 5.58
N PHE A 125 29.68 -15.13 6.24
CA PHE A 125 29.97 -16.55 5.97
C PHE A 125 29.11 -17.17 4.87
N ILE A 126 28.16 -16.43 4.28
CA ILE A 126 27.22 -16.95 3.28
C ILE A 126 27.34 -16.19 1.96
N GLU A 127 27.42 -16.94 0.87
CA GLU A 127 27.26 -16.48 -0.51
C GLU A 127 26.10 -17.22 -1.18
N MET A 128 25.30 -16.52 -1.99
CA MET A 128 24.23 -17.14 -2.79
C MET A 128 24.33 -16.70 -4.23
N TYR A 129 24.27 -17.64 -5.18
CA TYR A 129 24.35 -17.38 -6.62
C TYR A 129 23.28 -18.15 -7.39
N LYS A 130 22.66 -17.48 -8.35
CA LYS A 130 21.86 -18.12 -9.40
C LYS A 130 22.46 -17.97 -10.79
N ALA A 131 23.41 -17.05 -10.98
CA ALA A 131 24.05 -16.81 -12.27
C ALA A 131 25.46 -16.22 -12.12
N LYS A 132 26.24 -16.25 -13.22
CA LYS A 132 27.53 -15.55 -13.38
C LYS A 132 28.60 -15.93 -12.34
N ARG A 133 28.49 -17.13 -11.77
CA ARG A 133 29.46 -17.73 -10.87
C ARG A 133 29.44 -19.24 -11.09
N TYR A 134 30.54 -19.90 -10.79
CA TYR A 134 30.61 -21.35 -10.74
C TYR A 134 31.06 -21.79 -9.35
N PHE A 135 30.65 -22.98 -8.95
CA PHE A 135 31.18 -23.66 -7.77
C PHE A 135 32.11 -24.79 -8.21
N THR A 136 33.25 -24.92 -7.54
CA THR A 136 34.06 -26.14 -7.61
C THR A 136 33.29 -27.29 -6.97
N MET A 137 33.21 -28.43 -7.65
CA MET A 137 32.43 -29.58 -7.19
C MET A 137 33.37 -30.66 -6.64
N THR A 138 33.05 -31.18 -5.46
CA THR A 138 33.87 -32.23 -4.82
C THR A 138 33.26 -33.61 -4.91
N GLY A 139 31.92 -33.70 -4.98
CA GLY A 139 31.20 -34.97 -4.84
C GLY A 139 31.26 -35.57 -3.42
N ASN A 140 31.93 -34.90 -2.48
CA ASN A 140 32.08 -35.36 -1.11
C ASN A 140 30.89 -34.88 -0.27
N VAL A 141 29.89 -35.74 -0.15
CA VAL A 141 28.59 -35.42 0.46
C VAL A 141 28.73 -35.12 1.95
N TYR A 142 28.07 -34.05 2.40
CA TYR A 142 27.88 -33.76 3.81
C TYR A 142 26.54 -34.33 4.30
N GLY A 143 26.60 -35.26 5.27
CA GLY A 143 25.40 -35.90 5.82
C GLY A 143 24.77 -36.92 4.87
N ALA A 144 23.45 -36.86 4.70
CA ALA A 144 22.72 -37.76 3.80
C ALA A 144 22.78 -37.27 2.35
N LEU A 145 22.89 -38.21 1.39
CA LEU A 145 22.77 -37.92 -0.04
C LEU A 145 21.33 -37.54 -0.39
N ASN A 146 21.03 -36.25 -0.34
CA ASN A 146 19.74 -35.69 -0.70
C ASN A 146 19.69 -35.31 -2.19
N PRO A 147 18.51 -35.43 -2.85
CA PRO A 147 18.31 -34.84 -4.17
C PRO A 147 18.32 -33.30 -4.10
N ILE A 148 18.31 -32.65 -5.27
CA ILE A 148 18.14 -31.20 -5.35
C ILE A 148 16.65 -30.86 -5.15
N ASN A 149 16.33 -30.38 -3.95
CA ASN A 149 14.96 -30.12 -3.52
C ASN A 149 14.48 -28.71 -3.90
N GLU A 150 13.17 -28.58 -4.14
CA GLU A 150 12.50 -27.29 -4.33
C GLU A 150 12.26 -26.59 -2.99
N ARG A 151 12.90 -25.42 -2.83
CA ARG A 151 12.90 -24.63 -1.58
C ARG A 151 12.86 -23.13 -1.85
N THR A 152 12.16 -22.71 -2.90
CA THR A 152 12.04 -21.29 -3.30
C THR A 152 11.75 -20.35 -2.12
N GLU A 153 10.81 -20.70 -1.22
CA GLU A 153 10.46 -19.83 -0.08
C GLU A 153 11.53 -19.80 1.01
N GLN A 154 12.17 -20.93 1.33
CA GLN A 154 13.26 -21.00 2.30
C GLN A 154 14.51 -20.27 1.79
N VAL A 155 14.81 -20.39 0.49
CA VAL A 155 15.88 -19.64 -0.18
C VAL A 155 15.63 -18.13 -0.06
N LYS A 156 14.39 -17.65 -0.27
CA LYS A 156 14.04 -16.23 -0.04
C LYS A 156 14.17 -15.81 1.42
N GLN A 157 13.77 -16.67 2.37
CA GLN A 157 13.90 -16.38 3.80
C GLN A 157 15.38 -16.20 4.20
N ILE A 158 16.24 -17.11 3.76
CA ILE A 158 17.70 -17.01 3.95
C ILE A 158 18.21 -15.74 3.26
N PHE A 159 17.78 -15.47 2.02
CA PHE A 159 18.23 -14.29 1.28
C PHE A 159 17.87 -12.99 2.02
N ASN A 160 16.64 -12.86 2.51
CA ASN A 160 16.22 -11.67 3.25
C ASN A 160 16.96 -11.57 4.59
N LYS A 161 17.04 -12.65 5.38
CA LYS A 161 17.71 -12.66 6.68
C LYS A 161 19.15 -12.14 6.60
N TYR A 162 19.90 -12.59 5.61
CA TYR A 162 21.31 -12.22 5.50
C TYR A 162 21.53 -10.98 4.62
N PHE A 163 20.75 -10.77 3.56
CA PHE A 163 21.04 -9.77 2.53
C PHE A 163 20.05 -8.60 2.41
N SER A 164 18.97 -8.53 3.19
CA SER A 164 18.13 -7.33 3.20
C SER A 164 18.85 -6.17 3.90
N ASP A 165 19.02 -5.04 3.21
CA ASP A 165 19.61 -3.82 3.76
C ASP A 165 18.56 -3.09 4.60
N SER A 166 18.74 -3.12 5.93
CA SER A 166 18.09 -2.13 6.79
C SER A 166 18.77 -0.78 6.56
N LYS A 167 18.00 0.18 6.03
CA LYS A 167 18.31 1.60 5.80
C LYS A 167 19.25 1.91 4.63
N SER A 168 18.66 2.19 3.48
CA SER A 168 19.30 3.01 2.44
C SER A 168 18.26 3.61 1.48
N LYS A 169 17.70 4.76 1.86
CA LYS A 169 17.26 5.78 0.92
C LYS A 169 17.68 7.16 1.44
N ASN A 170 18.26 7.94 0.55
CA ASN A 170 18.66 9.36 0.63
C ASN A 170 20.04 9.68 1.23
N PHE A 171 21.10 9.54 0.42
CA PHE A 171 22.33 10.35 0.58
C PHE A 171 23.08 10.56 -0.75
N VAL A 172 22.33 10.73 -1.85
CA VAL A 172 22.90 11.15 -3.15
C VAL A 172 22.20 12.42 -3.59
N VAL A 173 22.42 13.51 -2.86
CA VAL A 173 22.54 14.92 -3.32
C VAL A 173 23.00 15.71 -2.07
N ASN A 174 24.30 15.98 -1.96
CA ASN A 174 24.96 17.06 -1.17
C ASN A 174 26.41 16.68 -0.76
N ILE A 175 27.22 16.20 -1.71
CA ILE A 175 28.68 16.28 -1.60
C ILE A 175 29.20 16.92 -2.88
N VAL A 176 28.72 18.12 -3.16
CA VAL A 176 29.48 19.12 -3.91
C VAL A 176 29.17 20.43 -3.20
N ASN A 177 30.22 21.04 -2.66
CA ASN A 177 30.24 22.29 -1.89
C ASN A 177 29.81 22.18 -0.43
N ASN A 178 30.77 21.90 0.45
CA ASN A 178 30.99 22.70 1.64
C ASN A 178 32.46 22.59 2.08
N ASN A 179 33.27 23.52 1.59
CA ASN A 179 34.33 24.08 2.40
C ASN A 179 33.64 24.87 3.53
N ALA A 180 33.26 24.19 4.59
CA ALA A 180 32.87 24.81 5.84
C ALA A 180 33.69 24.13 6.94
N ALA A 181 34.62 24.89 7.48
CA ALA A 181 35.51 24.49 8.56
C ALA A 181 34.69 23.91 9.73
N THR A 182 34.89 22.62 10.00
CA THR A 182 34.60 22.04 11.31
C THR A 182 35.70 22.45 12.29
N GLU A 183 35.33 22.64 13.55
CA GLU A 183 36.23 23.12 14.61
C GLU A 183 37.58 22.37 14.63
N PRO A 184 38.72 23.09 14.73
CA PRO A 184 40.05 22.54 14.45
C PRO A 184 40.70 21.82 15.64
N ASN A 185 39.99 21.03 16.46
CA ASN A 185 40.59 20.58 17.73
C ASN A 185 40.36 19.13 18.19
N LYS A 186 39.75 18.26 17.38
CA LYS A 186 39.76 16.81 17.66
C LYS A 186 40.53 16.09 16.56
N ASP A 187 41.73 15.64 16.89
CA ASP A 187 42.53 14.79 16.03
C ASP A 187 41.97 13.35 16.04
N TYR A 188 40.93 13.14 15.24
CA TYR A 188 40.27 11.84 15.10
C TYR A 188 41.22 10.76 14.56
N LEU A 189 42.25 11.14 13.78
CA LEU A 189 43.25 10.20 13.30
C LEU A 189 44.08 9.63 14.47
N SER A 190 44.61 10.49 15.34
CA SER A 190 45.32 10.06 16.56
C SER A 190 44.42 9.29 17.52
N ILE A 191 43.15 9.68 17.65
CA ILE A 191 42.16 8.94 18.46
C ILE A 191 41.95 7.53 17.90
N GLY A 192 41.80 7.41 16.59
CA GLY A 192 41.67 6.13 15.90
C GLY A 192 42.89 5.25 16.14
N LEU A 193 44.09 5.79 15.95
CA LEU A 193 45.34 5.07 16.21
C LEU A 193 45.47 4.66 17.68
N ALA A 194 44.91 5.40 18.64
CA ALA A 194 44.94 5.06 20.07
C ALA A 194 43.83 4.08 20.51
N LYS A 195 42.69 4.00 19.82
CA LYS A 195 41.53 3.20 20.25
C LYS A 195 41.17 2.02 19.35
N ASP A 196 41.34 2.15 18.05
CA ASP A 196 40.97 1.13 17.08
C ASP A 196 42.16 0.21 16.82
N ALA A 197 42.19 -0.91 17.54
CA ALA A 197 43.26 -1.91 17.44
C ALA A 197 43.42 -2.46 16.01
N VAL A 198 42.32 -2.56 15.25
CA VAL A 198 42.34 -3.04 13.86
C VAL A 198 42.94 -1.98 12.94
N PHE A 199 42.54 -0.72 13.11
CA PHE A 199 43.12 0.38 12.36
C PHE A 199 44.62 0.54 12.66
N ARG A 200 45.04 0.44 13.94
CA ARG A 200 46.46 0.48 14.32
C ARG A 200 47.27 -0.66 13.70
N ALA A 201 46.74 -1.88 13.71
CA ALA A 201 47.41 -3.03 13.10
C ALA A 201 47.59 -2.83 11.58
N LEU A 202 46.55 -2.36 10.88
CA LEU A 202 46.62 -2.03 9.45
C LEU A 202 47.61 -0.89 9.18
N TRP A 203 47.62 0.15 10.03
CA TRP A 203 48.53 1.30 9.92
C TRP A 203 50.00 0.92 10.04
N ASN A 204 50.32 -0.01 10.95
CA ASN A 204 51.69 -0.51 11.14
C ASN A 204 52.10 -1.59 10.13
N GLY A 205 51.20 -2.02 9.24
CA GLY A 205 51.44 -3.14 8.34
C GLY A 205 51.48 -4.51 9.03
N GLU A 206 51.02 -4.58 10.28
CA GLU A 206 50.94 -5.80 11.10
C GLU A 206 49.65 -6.58 10.79
N TYR A 207 49.32 -6.76 9.52
CA TYR A 207 48.09 -7.45 9.10
C TYR A 207 48.29 -8.97 9.04
N GLN A 208 48.51 -9.62 10.19
CA GLN A 208 48.38 -11.08 10.24
C GLN A 208 46.95 -11.45 10.67
N SER A 209 46.05 -11.62 9.70
CA SER A 209 44.76 -12.25 9.96
C SER A 209 44.16 -12.94 8.73
N GLU A 210 43.32 -13.93 8.99
CA GLU A 210 42.56 -14.73 8.03
C GLU A 210 41.60 -13.97 7.08
N LYS A 211 41.52 -12.63 7.13
CA LYS A 211 40.53 -11.79 6.42
C LYS A 211 41.10 -10.83 5.35
N CYS A 212 42.42 -10.70 5.21
CA CYS A 212 43.06 -9.94 4.12
C CYS A 212 44.02 -10.87 3.41
N THR A 213 43.71 -11.22 2.16
CA THR A 213 44.46 -12.23 1.39
C THR A 213 45.28 -11.62 0.27
N SER A 214 45.11 -10.32 0.01
CA SER A 214 45.94 -9.57 -0.95
C SER A 214 46.24 -8.16 -0.47
N GLU A 215 47.36 -7.59 -0.92
CA GLU A 215 47.75 -6.22 -0.60
C GLU A 215 46.75 -5.17 -1.09
N SER A 216 45.97 -5.47 -2.15
CA SER A 216 44.93 -4.55 -2.62
C SER A 216 43.70 -4.53 -1.70
N GLU A 217 43.45 -5.64 -0.99
CA GLU A 217 42.43 -5.70 0.06
C GLU A 217 42.90 -4.96 1.33
N ALA A 218 44.19 -5.10 1.68
CA ALA A 218 44.80 -4.34 2.77
C ALA A 218 44.81 -2.82 2.49
N ASP A 219 45.14 -2.42 1.25
CA ASP A 219 45.06 -1.02 0.81
C ASP A 219 43.64 -0.45 0.96
N LEU A 220 42.62 -1.21 0.51
CA LEU A 220 41.23 -0.80 0.61
C LEU A 220 40.74 -0.75 2.06
N ALA A 221 41.15 -1.71 2.89
CA ALA A 221 40.78 -1.78 4.30
C ALA A 221 41.39 -0.64 5.11
N LEU A 222 42.69 -0.36 4.93
CA LEU A 222 43.36 0.76 5.57
C LEU A 222 42.77 2.09 5.08
N MET A 223 42.53 2.25 3.78
CA MET A 223 41.90 3.45 3.22
C MET A 223 40.48 3.67 3.77
N GLY A 224 39.68 2.61 3.95
CA GLY A 224 38.36 2.71 4.59
C GLY A 224 38.42 3.17 6.04
N LYS A 225 39.38 2.67 6.82
CA LYS A 225 39.62 3.13 8.19
C LYS A 225 40.11 4.58 8.24
N LEU A 226 40.98 4.97 7.32
CA LEU A 226 41.46 6.35 7.22
C LEU A 226 40.34 7.31 6.83
N LEU A 227 39.49 6.95 5.87
CA LEU A 227 38.33 7.79 5.51
C LEU A 227 37.33 7.92 6.67
N TYR A 228 37.15 6.89 7.50
CA TYR A 228 36.36 6.99 8.71
C TYR A 228 36.97 7.99 9.71
N TRP A 229 38.25 7.81 10.06
CA TRP A 229 38.94 8.62 11.07
C TRP A 229 39.37 10.02 10.59
N CYS A 230 39.47 10.24 9.28
CA CYS A 230 39.68 11.56 8.66
C CYS A 230 38.35 12.24 8.27
N SER A 231 37.23 11.78 8.81
CA SER A 231 35.91 12.41 8.64
C SER A 231 35.45 12.54 7.19
N GLY A 232 35.77 11.56 6.35
CA GLY A 232 35.42 11.53 4.93
C GLY A 232 36.30 12.42 4.04
N ASN A 233 37.31 13.11 4.60
CA ASN A 233 38.25 13.90 3.83
C ASN A 233 39.22 12.99 3.07
N ILE A 234 39.04 12.92 1.75
CA ILE A 234 39.84 12.07 0.85
C ILE A 234 41.31 12.47 0.86
N ASP A 235 41.60 13.78 0.79
CA ASP A 235 42.96 14.28 0.67
C ASP A 235 43.75 13.99 1.96
N ALA A 236 43.13 14.24 3.11
CA ALA A 236 43.72 13.91 4.41
C ALA A 236 43.92 12.39 4.60
N ALA A 237 42.99 11.57 4.12
CA ALA A 237 43.10 10.12 4.18
C ALA A 237 44.22 9.59 3.27
N ILE A 238 44.37 10.14 2.06
CA ILE A 238 45.47 9.79 1.14
C ILE A 238 46.81 10.22 1.71
N GLU A 239 46.90 11.43 2.26
CA GLU A 239 48.13 11.93 2.88
C GLU A 239 48.55 11.04 4.07
N ALA A 240 47.61 10.69 4.93
CA ALA A 240 47.84 9.79 6.05
C ALA A 240 48.22 8.37 5.57
N PHE A 241 47.62 7.87 4.50
CA PHE A 241 47.96 6.58 3.89
C PHE A 241 49.42 6.56 3.43
N ILE A 242 49.86 7.58 2.70
CA ILE A 242 51.25 7.69 2.19
C ILE A 242 52.25 7.77 3.33
N LYS A 243 51.90 8.46 4.42
CA LYS A 243 52.74 8.61 5.62
C LYS A 243 52.70 7.40 6.56
N SER A 244 51.88 6.38 6.28
CA SER A 244 51.74 5.22 7.15
C SER A 244 53.00 4.32 7.09
N PRO A 245 53.39 3.70 8.22
CA PRO A 245 54.43 2.68 8.25
C PRO A 245 54.16 1.51 7.29
N TYR A 246 52.88 1.19 7.07
CA TYR A 246 52.45 0.19 6.09
C TYR A 246 52.97 0.47 4.67
N VAL A 247 52.93 1.72 4.20
CA VAL A 247 53.45 2.08 2.87
C VAL A 247 54.97 2.06 2.83
N ALA A 248 55.63 2.49 3.90
CA ALA A 248 57.09 2.47 3.99
C ALA A 248 57.68 1.04 3.96
N GLY A 249 56.89 0.03 4.32
CA GLY A 249 57.29 -1.39 4.32
C GLY A 249 57.04 -2.14 3.00
N LYS A 250 56.58 -1.48 1.93
CA LYS A 250 56.22 -2.13 0.66
C LYS A 250 57.41 -2.39 -0.27
N ASP A 251 57.27 -3.41 -1.12
CA ASP A 251 58.26 -3.73 -2.15
C ASP A 251 58.22 -2.77 -3.35
N ASP A 252 59.25 -2.80 -4.20
CA ASP A 252 59.39 -1.90 -5.36
C ASP A 252 58.20 -2.00 -6.33
N LYS A 253 57.65 -3.20 -6.52
CA LYS A 253 56.55 -3.47 -7.45
C LYS A 253 55.25 -2.81 -7.00
N HIS A 254 54.98 -2.82 -5.70
CA HIS A 254 53.79 -2.20 -5.11
C HIS A 254 53.97 -0.70 -4.93
N THR A 255 55.19 -0.23 -4.74
CA THR A 255 55.54 1.20 -4.75
C THR A 255 55.22 1.82 -6.12
N THR A 256 55.63 1.20 -7.24
CA THR A 256 55.27 1.65 -8.59
C THR A 256 53.76 1.67 -8.86
N LYS A 257 52.99 0.78 -8.21
CA LYS A 257 51.52 0.76 -8.31
C LYS A 257 50.86 1.93 -7.57
N LEU A 258 51.44 2.35 -6.45
CA LEU A 258 50.98 3.51 -5.66
C LEU A 258 51.34 4.85 -6.33
N GLU A 259 52.44 4.90 -7.09
CA GLU A 259 52.86 6.06 -7.89
C GLU A 259 51.93 6.38 -9.07
N ARG A 260 51.01 5.47 -9.41
CA ARG A 260 49.96 5.75 -10.38
C ARG A 260 49.01 6.81 -9.83
N SER A 261 48.94 7.94 -10.52
CA SER A 261 48.14 9.11 -10.12
C SER A 261 46.66 8.81 -9.86
N ASP A 262 46.11 7.74 -10.41
CA ASP A 262 44.69 7.38 -10.29
C ASP A 262 44.38 6.34 -9.20
N TYR A 263 45.37 5.58 -8.71
CA TYR A 263 45.11 4.38 -7.91
C TYR A 263 44.58 4.69 -6.51
N LEU A 264 45.26 5.57 -5.75
CA LEU A 264 44.84 5.91 -4.39
C LEU A 264 43.50 6.64 -4.37
N GLN A 265 43.25 7.50 -5.35
CA GLN A 265 41.99 8.22 -5.48
C GLN A 265 40.83 7.28 -5.82
N ARG A 266 41.03 6.32 -6.72
CA ARG A 266 40.02 5.27 -7.01
C ARG A 266 39.79 4.35 -5.82
N THR A 267 40.84 4.05 -5.06
CA THR A 267 40.75 3.24 -3.83
C THR A 267 39.97 3.97 -2.74
N ALA A 268 40.22 5.27 -2.55
CA ALA A 268 39.46 6.11 -1.64
C ALA A 268 37.98 6.24 -2.03
N VAL A 269 37.68 6.47 -3.32
CA VAL A 269 36.30 6.51 -3.82
C VAL A 269 35.60 5.17 -3.60
N LYS A 270 36.27 4.06 -3.87
CA LYS A 270 35.73 2.71 -3.64
C LYS A 270 35.50 2.42 -2.15
N ALA A 271 36.42 2.84 -1.28
CA ALA A 271 36.27 2.71 0.17
C ALA A 271 35.12 3.60 0.70
N MET A 272 34.95 4.80 0.15
CA MET A 272 33.88 5.73 0.50
C MET A 272 32.49 5.19 0.15
N GLN A 273 32.36 4.45 -0.96
CA GLN A 273 31.09 3.79 -1.31
C GLN A 273 30.64 2.73 -0.29
N GLY A 274 31.58 2.17 0.48
CA GLY A 274 31.30 1.23 1.57
C GLY A 274 31.25 1.87 2.95
N LEU A 275 31.46 3.18 3.05
CA LEU A 275 31.50 3.91 4.32
C LEU A 275 30.06 4.22 4.78
N THR A 276 29.68 3.69 5.93
CA THR A 276 28.32 3.87 6.49
C THR A 276 28.18 5.09 7.40
N SER A 277 29.29 5.56 7.96
CA SER A 277 29.39 6.72 8.86
C SER A 277 30.83 7.22 8.91
N THR A 278 31.07 8.39 9.50
CA THR A 278 32.41 8.93 9.75
C THR A 278 32.65 9.07 11.24
N ALA A 279 33.90 9.17 11.69
CA ALA A 279 34.20 9.41 13.10
C ALA A 279 33.51 10.69 13.62
N ALA A 280 33.48 11.76 12.84
CA ALA A 280 32.72 12.97 13.18
C ALA A 280 31.20 12.76 13.17
N GLY A 281 30.66 12.02 12.19
CA GLY A 281 29.22 11.74 12.09
C GLY A 281 28.71 10.80 13.19
N ASP A 282 29.51 9.81 13.59
CA ASP A 282 29.24 8.94 14.73
C ASP A 282 29.43 9.70 16.04
N ASP A 283 30.43 10.58 16.17
CA ASP A 283 30.59 11.45 17.35
C ASP A 283 29.38 12.40 17.45
N GLU A 284 28.88 12.96 16.34
CA GLU A 284 27.67 13.79 16.31
C GLU A 284 26.40 12.98 16.66
N GLN A 285 26.25 11.78 16.11
CA GLN A 285 25.11 10.90 16.36
C GLN A 285 25.13 10.33 17.79
N TYR A 286 26.31 9.99 18.31
CA TYR A 286 26.54 9.59 19.68
C TYR A 286 26.29 10.76 20.64
N CYS A 287 26.72 11.98 20.31
CA CYS A 287 26.34 13.20 21.04
C CYS A 287 24.84 13.48 20.98
N LYS A 288 24.12 13.04 19.94
CA LYS A 288 22.64 13.08 19.88
C LYS A 288 21.97 11.94 20.66
N GLN A 289 22.64 10.81 20.85
CA GLN A 289 22.14 9.61 21.56
C GLN A 289 22.54 9.56 23.05
N GLN A 290 23.47 10.41 23.50
CA GLN A 290 23.78 10.69 24.91
C GLN A 290 23.26 12.08 25.28
N GLU A 291 22.55 12.37 26.37
CA GLU A 291 21.86 11.62 27.40
C GLU A 291 20.42 12.14 27.32
N PHE A 292 19.40 11.28 27.29
CA PHE A 292 18.06 11.80 27.58
C PHE A 292 18.13 12.43 28.98
N THR A 293 17.95 13.74 29.04
CA THR A 293 18.04 14.48 30.29
C THR A 293 17.08 13.87 31.32
N LEU A 294 17.47 13.91 32.59
CA LEU A 294 16.64 13.39 33.68
C LEU A 294 15.57 14.41 34.09
N ASP A 295 14.77 14.83 33.10
CA ASP A 295 13.66 15.75 33.21
C ASP A 295 12.48 15.31 32.33
N ASP A 296 11.40 16.08 32.35
CA ASP A 296 10.15 15.74 31.64
C ASP A 296 10.32 15.75 30.11
N MET A 297 11.17 16.62 29.57
CA MET A 297 11.43 16.68 28.13
C MET A 297 12.37 15.57 27.67
N GLY A 298 13.34 15.19 28.49
CA GLY A 298 14.14 13.98 28.26
C GLY A 298 13.27 12.72 28.27
N ASN A 299 12.30 12.63 29.17
CA ASN A 299 11.30 11.55 29.17
C ASN A 299 10.44 11.57 27.90
N ALA A 300 9.95 12.74 27.47
CA ALA A 300 9.20 12.87 26.22
C ALA A 300 10.01 12.39 25.01
N ARG A 301 11.30 12.77 24.93
CA ARG A 301 12.22 12.29 23.89
C ARG A 301 12.48 10.79 23.98
N ARG A 302 12.53 10.20 25.18
CA ARG A 302 12.59 8.73 25.38
C ARG A 302 11.37 8.04 24.78
N LEU A 303 10.17 8.54 25.08
CA LEU A 303 8.92 8.00 24.55
C LEU A 303 8.90 8.07 23.01
N VAL A 304 9.30 9.20 22.42
CA VAL A 304 9.36 9.35 20.96
C VAL A 304 10.45 8.48 20.33
N ALA A 305 11.61 8.34 20.95
CA ALA A 305 12.66 7.46 20.44
C ALA A 305 12.22 5.99 20.42
N MET A 306 11.43 5.57 21.41
CA MET A 306 10.95 4.19 21.53
C MET A 306 9.68 3.91 20.70
N CYS A 307 8.74 4.85 20.68
CA CYS A 307 7.38 4.64 20.16
C CYS A 307 6.99 5.63 19.07
N GLY A 308 7.88 6.52 18.65
CA GLY A 308 7.59 7.63 17.74
C GLY A 308 7.08 7.22 16.37
N ASN A 309 7.35 5.99 15.92
CA ASN A 309 6.78 5.47 14.66
C ASN A 309 5.34 4.96 14.80
N SER A 310 4.85 4.77 16.03
CA SER A 310 3.55 4.16 16.33
C SER A 310 2.57 5.10 17.03
N ILE A 311 2.94 6.36 17.24
CA ILE A 311 2.09 7.37 17.88
C ILE A 311 2.07 8.66 17.07
N ARG A 312 0.91 9.31 17.01
CA ARG A 312 0.74 10.67 16.46
C ARG A 312 -0.25 11.44 17.33
N PHE A 313 -0.16 12.77 17.34
CA PHE A 313 -1.09 13.61 18.09
C PHE A 313 -1.77 14.64 17.18
N SER A 314 -3.10 14.70 17.24
CA SER A 314 -3.87 15.71 16.52
C SER A 314 -4.33 16.81 17.44
N TYR A 315 -3.81 18.03 17.26
CA TYR A 315 -4.30 19.22 17.99
C TYR A 315 -5.72 19.62 17.60
N ILE A 316 -6.15 19.29 16.38
CA ILE A 316 -7.51 19.60 15.89
C ILE A 316 -8.55 18.75 16.63
N LYS A 317 -8.27 17.45 16.77
CA LYS A 317 -9.15 16.53 17.51
C LYS A 317 -8.84 16.48 19.00
N ASN A 318 -7.72 17.06 19.42
CA ASN A 318 -7.16 16.94 20.77
C ASN A 318 -7.08 15.46 21.21
N ASN A 319 -6.63 14.58 20.32
CA ASN A 319 -6.57 13.14 20.56
C ASN A 319 -5.31 12.51 19.98
N TRP A 320 -4.88 11.39 20.58
CA TRP A 320 -3.79 10.57 20.07
C TRP A 320 -4.30 9.60 19.01
N TYR A 321 -3.42 9.29 18.07
CA TYR A 321 -3.53 8.17 17.15
C TYR A 321 -2.45 7.17 17.49
N CYS A 322 -2.81 5.90 17.57
CA CYS A 322 -1.89 4.80 17.82
C CYS A 322 -1.96 3.80 16.67
N TRP A 323 -0.79 3.34 16.23
CA TRP A 323 -0.64 2.31 15.22
C TRP A 323 -0.84 0.93 15.85
N ASP A 324 -1.79 0.14 15.34
CA ASP A 324 -2.09 -1.21 15.85
C ASP A 324 -1.29 -2.33 15.18
N GLY A 325 -0.42 -1.98 14.22
CA GLY A 325 0.30 -2.92 13.36
C GLY A 325 -0.20 -2.93 11.91
N LYS A 326 -1.41 -2.44 11.65
CA LYS A 326 -2.07 -2.42 10.32
C LYS A 326 -2.73 -1.08 9.97
N VAL A 327 -3.22 -0.34 10.96
CA VAL A 327 -3.99 0.89 10.77
C VAL A 327 -3.78 1.88 11.92
N TRP A 328 -3.89 3.17 11.62
CA TRP A 328 -3.91 4.23 12.64
C TRP A 328 -5.30 4.37 13.26
N LEU A 329 -5.41 4.19 14.56
CA LEU A 329 -6.67 4.30 15.30
C LEU A 329 -6.59 5.43 16.32
N GLU A 330 -7.72 6.10 16.53
CA GLU A 330 -7.86 7.04 17.64
C GLU A 330 -7.73 6.29 18.98
N ASP A 331 -6.98 6.88 19.91
CA ASP A 331 -6.77 6.24 21.22
C ASP A 331 -7.99 6.43 22.13
N GLU A 332 -8.90 5.46 22.06
CA GLU A 332 -10.08 5.39 22.95
C GLU A 332 -9.84 4.51 24.19
N THR A 333 -8.70 3.83 24.27
CA THR A 333 -8.43 2.80 25.29
C THR A 333 -7.27 3.14 26.21
N GLY A 334 -6.61 4.28 26.02
CA GLY A 334 -5.41 4.68 26.75
C GLY A 334 -4.14 3.92 26.32
N ALA A 335 -4.04 3.55 25.05
CA ALA A 335 -2.85 2.93 24.46
C ALA A 335 -1.59 3.77 24.68
N ILE A 336 -1.67 5.10 24.60
CA ILE A 336 -0.53 5.98 24.86
C ILE A 336 -0.02 5.84 26.31
N ASN A 337 -0.91 5.60 27.27
CA ASN A 337 -0.52 5.39 28.67
C ASN A 337 0.21 4.06 28.85
N ARG A 338 -0.20 3.00 28.13
CA ARG A 338 0.51 1.72 28.13
C ARG A 338 1.90 1.83 27.50
N LEU A 339 2.04 2.62 26.43
CA LEU A 339 3.36 2.89 25.82
C LEU A 339 4.26 3.71 26.75
N ALA A 340 3.69 4.67 27.47
CA ALA A 340 4.39 5.39 28.54
C ALA A 340 4.87 4.46 29.65
N ASP A 341 4.06 3.50 30.08
CA ASP A 341 4.46 2.49 31.07
C ASP A 341 5.64 1.65 30.56
N ASN A 342 5.57 1.15 29.31
CA ASN A 342 6.66 0.39 28.70
C ASN A 342 7.96 1.21 28.59
N THR A 343 7.85 2.52 28.34
CA THR A 343 9.01 3.43 28.30
C THR A 343 9.68 3.52 29.67
N VAL A 344 8.90 3.57 30.75
CA VAL A 344 9.41 3.55 32.12
C VAL A 344 10.07 2.21 32.45
N GLU A 345 9.48 1.08 32.07
CA GLU A 345 10.09 -0.24 32.25
C GLU A 345 11.41 -0.39 31.47
N ALA A 346 11.51 0.22 30.29
CA ALA A 346 12.76 0.28 29.52
C ALA A 346 13.86 1.07 30.26
N MET A 347 13.50 2.14 30.99
CA MET A 347 14.46 2.89 31.82
C MET A 347 15.04 2.02 32.96
N TYR A 348 14.22 1.18 33.61
CA TYR A 348 14.71 0.24 34.61
C TYR A 348 15.65 -0.80 33.99
N THR A 349 15.31 -1.30 32.80
CA THR A 349 16.15 -2.27 32.07
C THR A 349 17.49 -1.64 31.65
N GLU A 350 17.50 -0.37 31.25
CA GLU A 350 18.71 0.41 30.98
C GLU A 350 19.57 0.56 32.24
N ALA A 351 18.96 0.91 33.37
CA ALA A 351 19.66 1.09 34.63
C ALA A 351 20.38 -0.18 35.11
N ILE A 352 19.80 -1.36 34.91
CA ILE A 352 20.42 -2.66 35.26
C ILE A 352 21.72 -2.90 34.47
N LYS A 353 21.79 -2.43 33.21
CA LYS A 353 22.95 -2.62 32.32
C LYS A 353 24.11 -1.67 32.62
N LEU A 354 23.87 -0.59 33.39
CA LEU A 354 24.90 0.38 33.71
C LEU A 354 25.93 -0.21 34.69
N THR A 355 27.21 -0.10 34.34
CA THR A 355 28.33 -0.51 35.20
C THR A 355 28.65 0.56 36.25
N ASP A 356 28.51 1.84 35.89
CA ASP A 356 28.67 2.99 36.78
C ASP A 356 27.53 3.06 37.80
N GLN A 357 27.86 3.07 39.09
CA GLN A 357 26.90 3.07 40.19
C GLN A 357 26.16 4.41 40.35
N ASP A 358 26.84 5.54 40.21
CA ASP A 358 26.22 6.87 40.38
C ASP A 358 25.20 7.14 39.26
N LYS A 359 25.55 6.79 38.00
CA LYS A 359 24.64 6.91 36.86
C LYS A 359 23.42 6.00 37.01
N ARG A 360 23.63 4.76 37.47
CA ARG A 360 22.55 3.79 37.74
C ARG A 360 21.58 4.31 38.80
N ASP A 361 22.08 4.80 39.94
CA ASP A 361 21.24 5.26 41.04
C ASP A 361 20.43 6.51 40.65
N LYS A 362 21.04 7.43 39.89
CA LYS A 362 20.34 8.60 39.32
C LYS A 362 19.21 8.18 38.36
N LEU A 363 19.48 7.24 37.45
CA LEU A 363 18.47 6.77 36.51
C LEU A 363 17.33 5.99 37.19
N LEU A 364 17.62 5.15 38.18
CA LEU A 364 16.60 4.45 38.96
C LEU A 364 15.70 5.43 39.72
N LYS A 365 16.29 6.44 40.37
CA LYS A 365 15.53 7.49 41.07
C LYS A 365 14.65 8.28 40.10
N HIS A 366 15.17 8.60 38.91
CA HIS A 366 14.40 9.27 37.86
C HIS A 366 13.27 8.40 37.32
N ALA A 367 13.52 7.12 37.02
CA ALA A 367 12.51 6.16 36.58
C ALA A 367 11.38 6.01 37.61
N ALA A 368 11.71 5.96 38.91
CA ALA A 368 10.72 5.93 39.99
C ALA A 368 9.84 7.19 40.03
N LYS A 369 10.44 8.37 39.81
CA LYS A 369 9.69 9.63 39.69
C LYS A 369 8.79 9.63 38.44
N THR A 370 9.31 9.21 37.29
CA THR A 370 8.56 9.14 36.02
C THR A 370 7.38 8.17 36.11
N ARG A 371 7.50 7.06 36.85
CA ARG A 371 6.43 6.06 37.06
C ARG A 371 5.17 6.63 37.73
N SER A 372 5.29 7.76 38.43
CA SER A 372 4.12 8.43 39.03
C SER A 372 3.11 8.87 37.94
N ILE A 373 1.84 9.02 38.31
CA ILE A 373 0.81 9.52 37.38
C ILE A 373 1.19 10.90 36.81
N ALA A 374 1.71 11.80 37.66
CA ALA A 374 2.15 13.12 37.24
C ALA A 374 3.34 13.04 36.25
N GLY A 375 4.34 12.20 36.53
CA GLY A 375 5.50 11.99 35.66
C GLY A 375 5.13 11.44 34.29
N ARG A 376 4.26 10.41 34.24
CA ARG A 376 3.77 9.86 32.96
C ARG A 376 2.95 10.88 32.17
N LYS A 377 2.10 11.66 32.83
CA LYS A 377 1.35 12.74 32.17
C LYS A 377 2.28 13.79 31.58
N ALA A 378 3.32 14.21 32.31
CA ALA A 378 4.30 15.18 31.82
C ALA A 378 5.07 14.65 30.61
N MET A 379 5.49 13.38 30.63
CA MET A 379 6.14 12.71 29.49
C MET A 379 5.25 12.67 28.25
N ILE A 380 3.99 12.28 28.40
CA ILE A 380 3.03 12.22 27.29
C ILE A 380 2.73 13.63 26.75
N GLU A 381 2.52 14.61 27.64
CA GLU A 381 2.24 16.00 27.23
C GLU A 381 3.42 16.61 26.47
N GLY A 382 4.64 16.40 26.97
CA GLY A 382 5.87 16.86 26.34
C GLY A 382 6.12 16.21 24.98
N ALA A 383 5.60 15.01 24.72
CA ALA A 383 5.79 14.33 23.44
C ALA A 383 4.97 14.92 22.28
N LYS A 384 3.84 15.58 22.57
CA LYS A 384 2.86 16.04 21.56
C LYS A 384 3.45 16.94 20.47
N HIS A 385 4.46 17.74 20.82
CA HIS A 385 5.05 18.76 19.94
C HIS A 385 6.42 18.35 19.38
N LEU A 386 6.93 17.17 19.74
CA LEU A 386 8.21 16.67 19.23
C LEU A 386 8.09 16.31 17.75
N GLU A 387 9.18 16.48 17.01
CA GLU A 387 9.23 16.24 15.57
C GLU A 387 8.71 14.83 15.20
N GLY A 388 7.87 14.74 14.17
CA GLY A 388 7.25 13.50 13.72
C GLY A 388 5.98 13.07 14.49
N ILE A 389 5.61 13.76 15.58
CA ILE A 389 4.42 13.43 16.38
C ILE A 389 3.16 14.23 15.99
N PRO A 390 3.20 15.58 15.85
CA PRO A 390 2.03 16.34 15.42
C PRO A 390 1.52 15.92 14.03
N VAL A 391 0.21 15.76 13.90
CA VAL A 391 -0.48 15.50 12.63
C VAL A 391 -1.79 16.27 12.53
N ILE A 392 -2.19 16.57 11.29
CA ILE A 392 -3.53 17.07 11.01
C ILE A 392 -4.40 15.97 10.38
N PRO A 393 -5.74 16.02 10.51
CA PRO A 393 -6.63 15.03 9.90
C PRO A 393 -6.56 14.94 8.36
N ALA A 394 -5.85 15.85 7.70
CA ALA A 394 -5.58 15.81 6.27
C ALA A 394 -4.33 14.99 5.93
N ASP A 395 -3.49 14.64 6.92
CA ASP A 395 -2.31 13.80 6.73
C ASP A 395 -2.63 12.33 6.52
N PHE A 396 -3.81 11.91 7.00
CA PHE A 396 -4.28 10.55 6.87
C PHE A 396 -5.02 10.30 5.56
N ASP A 397 -4.94 9.07 5.07
CA ASP A 397 -5.68 8.55 3.91
C ASP A 397 -5.47 9.35 2.60
N LYS A 398 -4.34 10.05 2.46
CA LYS A 398 -4.02 10.92 1.31
C LYS A 398 -4.02 10.21 -0.04
N ASP A 399 -3.60 8.94 -0.08
CA ASP A 399 -3.49 8.19 -1.33
C ASP A 399 -4.78 7.40 -1.61
N VAL A 400 -5.59 7.93 -2.51
CA VAL A 400 -6.86 7.33 -2.95
C VAL A 400 -6.71 6.00 -3.70
N TRP A 401 -5.47 5.61 -4.04
CA TRP A 401 -5.15 4.36 -4.74
C TRP A 401 -4.54 3.29 -3.85
N LEU A 402 -4.22 3.59 -2.58
CA LEU A 402 -3.78 2.57 -1.63
C LEU A 402 -4.98 1.98 -0.91
N LEU A 403 -5.24 0.68 -1.07
CA LEU A 403 -6.28 -0.04 -0.34
C LEU A 403 -5.64 -0.87 0.76
N ASN A 404 -5.90 -0.52 2.01
CA ASN A 404 -5.41 -1.28 3.15
C ASN A 404 -6.28 -2.52 3.40
N LEU A 405 -5.64 -3.69 3.47
CA LEU A 405 -6.25 -5.01 3.57
C LEU A 405 -5.74 -5.73 4.81
N GLN A 406 -6.35 -6.86 5.19
CA GLN A 406 -5.95 -7.57 6.41
C GLN A 406 -4.49 -8.07 6.39
N ASN A 407 -3.92 -8.33 5.21
CA ASN A 407 -2.57 -8.86 5.00
C ASN A 407 -1.56 -7.88 4.37
N GLY A 408 -1.93 -6.60 4.17
CA GLY A 408 -1.02 -5.58 3.66
C GLY A 408 -1.74 -4.41 2.99
N VAL A 409 -0.99 -3.51 2.37
CA VAL A 409 -1.53 -2.38 1.59
C VAL A 409 -1.38 -2.66 0.12
N LEU A 410 -2.51 -2.78 -0.59
CA LEU A 410 -2.54 -3.02 -2.03
C LEU A 410 -2.52 -1.70 -2.78
N ASP A 411 -1.54 -1.52 -3.66
CA ASP A 411 -1.53 -0.43 -4.63
C ASP A 411 -2.42 -0.80 -5.82
N LEU A 412 -3.58 -0.14 -5.93
CA LEU A 412 -4.58 -0.38 -6.95
C LEU A 412 -4.15 0.03 -8.37
N LYS A 413 -3.01 0.73 -8.53
CA LYS A 413 -2.44 1.03 -9.85
C LYS A 413 -1.52 -0.08 -10.36
N SER A 414 -0.73 -0.66 -9.47
CA SER A 414 0.32 -1.63 -9.82
C SER A 414 -0.02 -3.08 -9.48
N ASP A 415 -1.15 -3.32 -8.80
CA ASP A 415 -1.55 -4.61 -8.22
C ASP A 415 -0.50 -5.21 -7.26
N LYS A 416 0.37 -4.37 -6.68
CA LYS A 416 1.39 -4.83 -5.73
C LYS A 416 0.91 -4.70 -4.30
N LEU A 417 1.00 -5.81 -3.56
CA LEU A 417 0.77 -5.83 -2.12
C LEU A 417 2.08 -5.49 -1.39
N TYR A 418 2.04 -4.42 -0.60
CA TYR A 418 3.12 -4.02 0.29
C TYR A 418 2.80 -4.44 1.73
N PRO A 419 3.82 -4.67 2.59
CA PRO A 419 3.58 -4.85 4.01
C PRO A 419 2.96 -3.59 4.61
N HIS A 420 2.24 -3.78 5.71
CA HIS A 420 1.74 -2.68 6.53
C HIS A 420 2.89 -1.75 6.94
N ASN A 421 2.71 -0.45 6.73
CA ASN A 421 3.69 0.56 7.11
C ASN A 421 2.98 1.78 7.72
N PRO A 422 3.32 2.18 8.96
CA PRO A 422 2.76 3.38 9.58
C PRO A 422 2.97 4.66 8.76
N ASP A 423 4.02 4.73 7.93
CA ASP A 423 4.31 5.89 7.07
C ASP A 423 3.24 6.13 5.99
N TYR A 424 2.43 5.11 5.66
CA TYR A 424 1.30 5.30 4.74
C TYR A 424 0.15 6.12 5.34
N MET A 425 0.15 6.34 6.67
CA MET A 425 -0.84 7.18 7.35
C MET A 425 -2.30 6.79 7.03
N ILE A 426 -2.61 5.50 6.98
CA ILE A 426 -3.96 5.01 6.66
C ILE A 426 -4.75 4.79 7.96
N THR A 427 -5.99 5.30 8.02
CA THR A 427 -6.94 5.08 9.15
C THR A 427 -8.07 4.11 8.82
N GLN A 428 -8.07 3.60 7.58
CA GLN A 428 -9.09 2.70 7.08
C GLN A 428 -8.52 1.30 6.77
N ILE A 429 -9.35 0.26 6.84
CA ILE A 429 -8.97 -1.11 6.50
C ILE A 429 -10.19 -1.89 5.97
N SER A 430 -9.96 -2.66 4.91
CA SER A 430 -10.91 -3.63 4.36
C SER A 430 -10.90 -4.93 5.19
N ASN A 431 -12.01 -5.66 5.19
CA ASN A 431 -12.08 -6.97 5.86
C ASN A 431 -11.44 -8.11 5.05
N ALA A 432 -11.15 -7.89 3.76
CA ALA A 432 -10.54 -8.90 2.90
C ALA A 432 -9.01 -8.93 3.02
N SER A 433 -8.44 -10.08 2.69
CA SER A 433 -7.01 -10.28 2.40
C SER A 433 -6.81 -10.44 0.90
N TYR A 434 -5.70 -9.91 0.36
CA TYR A 434 -5.36 -10.16 -1.03
C TYR A 434 -4.74 -11.55 -1.19
N ASN A 435 -5.44 -12.43 -1.89
CA ASN A 435 -4.97 -13.75 -2.27
C ASN A 435 -5.28 -14.00 -3.77
N PRO A 436 -4.30 -13.98 -4.68
CA PRO A 436 -4.54 -14.11 -6.11
C PRO A 436 -5.27 -15.39 -6.54
N SER A 437 -5.23 -16.46 -5.74
CA SER A 437 -5.91 -17.72 -6.05
C SER A 437 -7.31 -17.84 -5.43
N ALA A 438 -7.74 -16.87 -4.62
CA ALA A 438 -9.06 -16.91 -3.99
C ALA A 438 -10.17 -16.78 -5.04
N LYS A 439 -11.23 -17.58 -4.87
CA LYS A 439 -12.38 -17.65 -5.78
C LYS A 439 -13.66 -17.33 -5.01
N CYS A 440 -14.69 -16.91 -5.73
CA CYS A 440 -16.00 -16.57 -5.17
C CYS A 440 -17.16 -17.21 -5.96
N PRO A 441 -17.22 -18.54 -6.11
CA PRO A 441 -18.23 -19.20 -6.93
C PRO A 441 -19.68 -18.93 -6.46
N ARG A 442 -19.93 -18.82 -5.16
CA ARG A 442 -21.28 -18.54 -4.63
C ARG A 442 -21.68 -17.09 -4.85
N TRP A 443 -20.71 -16.16 -4.81
CA TRP A 443 -20.92 -14.78 -5.23
C TRP A 443 -21.31 -14.68 -6.70
N LEU A 444 -20.60 -15.39 -7.58
CA LEU A 444 -20.88 -15.39 -9.02
C LEU A 444 -22.24 -16.04 -9.34
N ASP A 445 -22.58 -17.17 -8.71
CA ASP A 445 -23.91 -17.81 -8.81
C ASP A 445 -25.03 -16.88 -8.29
N TYR A 446 -24.77 -16.16 -7.20
CA TYR A 446 -25.70 -15.14 -6.70
C TYR A 446 -25.89 -14.00 -7.72
N LEU A 447 -24.81 -13.49 -8.31
CA LEU A 447 -24.87 -12.40 -9.31
C LEU A 447 -25.62 -12.84 -10.57
N ASP A 448 -25.36 -14.05 -11.06
CA ASP A 448 -26.08 -14.65 -12.19
C ASP A 448 -27.59 -14.71 -11.91
N LYS A 449 -27.98 -15.16 -10.71
CA LYS A 449 -29.38 -15.24 -10.29
C LYS A 449 -30.06 -13.88 -10.15
N VAL A 450 -29.40 -12.86 -9.58
CA VAL A 450 -30.04 -11.53 -9.39
C VAL A 450 -30.12 -10.72 -10.67
N THR A 451 -29.28 -11.04 -11.66
CA THR A 451 -29.28 -10.41 -12.98
C THR A 451 -30.05 -11.22 -14.03
N ASP A 452 -30.62 -12.36 -13.66
CA ASP A 452 -31.31 -13.29 -14.57
C ASP A 452 -30.42 -13.69 -15.77
N GLY A 453 -29.13 -13.93 -15.53
CA GLY A 453 -28.14 -14.27 -16.55
C GLY A 453 -27.71 -13.10 -17.45
N ASN A 454 -28.07 -11.85 -17.12
CA ASN A 454 -27.67 -10.68 -17.90
C ASN A 454 -26.19 -10.34 -17.69
N ALA A 455 -25.33 -10.85 -18.59
CA ALA A 455 -23.89 -10.68 -18.53
C ALA A 455 -23.44 -9.20 -18.57
N ASP A 456 -24.11 -8.33 -19.31
CA ASP A 456 -23.76 -6.91 -19.40
C ASP A 456 -24.04 -6.18 -18.08
N LEU A 457 -25.15 -6.49 -17.43
CA LEU A 457 -25.48 -5.97 -16.11
C LEU A 457 -24.49 -6.49 -15.05
N MET A 458 -24.15 -7.79 -15.07
CA MET A 458 -23.13 -8.35 -14.19
C MET A 458 -21.77 -7.67 -14.37
N LYS A 459 -21.34 -7.47 -15.61
CA LYS A 459 -20.09 -6.78 -15.94
C LYS A 459 -20.12 -5.33 -15.46
N TYR A 460 -21.23 -4.62 -15.64
CA TYR A 460 -21.39 -3.26 -15.12
C TYR A 460 -21.32 -3.21 -13.59
N MET A 461 -21.98 -4.14 -12.90
CA MET A 461 -21.91 -4.27 -11.43
C MET A 461 -20.47 -4.51 -10.96
N GLN A 462 -19.71 -5.35 -11.67
CA GLN A 462 -18.30 -5.59 -11.40
C GLN A 462 -17.47 -4.30 -11.56
N LYS A 463 -17.64 -3.56 -12.66
CA LYS A 463 -17.00 -2.26 -12.88
C LYS A 463 -17.32 -1.25 -11.77
N ALA A 464 -18.60 -1.14 -11.40
CA ALA A 464 -19.07 -0.21 -10.37
C ALA A 464 -18.47 -0.52 -8.99
N VAL A 465 -18.39 -1.81 -8.62
CA VAL A 465 -17.76 -2.23 -7.36
C VAL A 465 -16.24 -2.02 -7.41
N GLY A 466 -15.58 -2.37 -8.52
CA GLY A 466 -14.15 -2.14 -8.69
C GLY A 466 -13.76 -0.67 -8.61
N TYR A 467 -14.50 0.21 -9.28
CA TYR A 467 -14.37 1.66 -9.13
C TYR A 467 -14.56 2.12 -7.68
N SER A 468 -15.50 1.48 -6.96
CA SER A 468 -15.78 1.72 -5.53
C SER A 468 -14.66 1.30 -4.58
N LEU A 469 -13.64 0.55 -5.05
CA LEU A 469 -12.43 0.29 -4.27
C LEU A 469 -11.50 1.50 -4.16
N THR A 470 -11.64 2.51 -5.03
CA THR A 470 -10.78 3.70 -5.04
C THR A 470 -11.43 4.89 -4.33
N GLY A 471 -10.63 5.92 -4.01
CA GLY A 471 -11.16 7.23 -3.62
C GLY A 471 -11.54 8.15 -4.80
N ASN A 472 -11.50 7.65 -6.04
CA ASN A 472 -11.77 8.44 -7.24
C ASN A 472 -13.28 8.70 -7.39
N THR A 473 -13.65 9.95 -7.72
CA THR A 473 -15.03 10.41 -7.92
C THR A 473 -15.32 10.92 -9.35
N GLY A 474 -14.41 10.73 -10.30
CA GLY A 474 -14.48 11.27 -11.65
C GLY A 474 -15.65 10.79 -12.54
N GLU A 475 -16.31 9.68 -12.20
CA GLU A 475 -17.54 9.24 -12.87
C GLU A 475 -18.80 9.99 -12.42
N GLU A 476 -18.70 10.80 -11.35
CA GLU A 476 -19.80 11.57 -10.77
C GLU A 476 -21.11 10.75 -10.57
N CYS A 477 -21.02 9.53 -10.07
CA CYS A 477 -22.16 8.61 -10.09
C CYS A 477 -22.88 8.45 -8.73
N LEU A 478 -24.19 8.26 -8.81
CA LEU A 478 -25.09 7.81 -7.75
C LEU A 478 -25.71 6.47 -8.16
N PHE A 479 -25.37 5.38 -7.48
CA PHE A 479 -25.94 4.07 -7.75
C PHE A 479 -27.25 3.88 -6.98
N ILE A 480 -28.32 3.52 -7.68
CA ILE A 480 -29.61 3.20 -7.06
C ILE A 480 -29.94 1.74 -7.34
N LEU A 481 -29.89 0.92 -6.30
CA LEU A 481 -30.33 -0.48 -6.34
C LEU A 481 -31.86 -0.49 -6.15
N TYR A 482 -32.62 -0.84 -7.19
CA TYR A 482 -34.09 -0.78 -7.17
C TYR A 482 -34.75 -2.15 -7.39
N GLY A 483 -35.89 -2.39 -6.72
CA GLY A 483 -36.79 -3.53 -6.99
C GLY A 483 -37.73 -3.82 -5.81
N THR A 484 -38.73 -4.68 -6.01
CA THR A 484 -39.95 -4.79 -5.18
C THR A 484 -39.83 -5.59 -3.87
N GLY A 485 -38.61 -5.90 -3.44
CA GLY A 485 -38.32 -6.68 -2.23
C GLY A 485 -38.11 -8.17 -2.54
N ARG A 486 -37.28 -8.83 -1.71
CA ARG A 486 -36.91 -10.26 -1.88
C ARG A 486 -36.23 -10.57 -3.23
N ASN A 487 -35.48 -9.61 -3.76
CA ASN A 487 -34.72 -9.72 -5.03
C ASN A 487 -33.19 -9.85 -4.83
N GLY A 488 -32.72 -10.00 -3.60
CA GLY A 488 -31.28 -10.12 -3.31
C GLY A 488 -30.52 -8.80 -3.12
N LYS A 489 -31.09 -7.62 -3.38
CA LYS A 489 -30.42 -6.30 -3.20
C LYS A 489 -29.68 -6.11 -1.88
N GLY A 490 -30.33 -6.46 -0.77
CA GLY A 490 -29.72 -6.35 0.57
C GLY A 490 -28.46 -7.19 0.71
N THR A 491 -28.43 -8.40 0.13
CA THR A 491 -27.24 -9.25 0.08
C THR A 491 -26.10 -8.56 -0.68
N PHE A 492 -26.36 -7.96 -1.84
CA PHE A 492 -25.34 -7.22 -2.59
C PHE A 492 -24.76 -6.05 -1.79
N ALA A 493 -25.63 -5.16 -1.28
CA ALA A 493 -25.22 -3.97 -0.56
C ALA A 493 -24.44 -4.32 0.73
N GLU A 494 -24.91 -5.29 1.50
CA GLU A 494 -24.26 -5.71 2.74
C GLU A 494 -22.92 -6.43 2.50
N THR A 495 -22.80 -7.20 1.42
CA THR A 495 -21.52 -7.82 1.04
C THR A 495 -20.50 -6.76 0.64
N LEU A 496 -20.92 -5.73 -0.11
CA LEU A 496 -20.04 -4.61 -0.49
C LEU A 496 -19.57 -3.82 0.74
N ILE A 497 -20.47 -3.51 1.66
CA ILE A 497 -20.14 -2.83 2.92
C ILE A 497 -19.14 -3.68 3.73
N HIS A 498 -19.40 -4.98 3.84
CA HIS A 498 -18.51 -5.86 4.57
C HIS A 498 -17.13 -5.99 3.91
N LEU A 499 -17.06 -6.11 2.58
CA LEU A 499 -15.80 -6.16 1.83
C LEU A 499 -14.92 -4.95 2.17
N LEU A 500 -15.48 -3.75 2.08
CA LEU A 500 -14.73 -2.51 2.28
C LEU A 500 -14.45 -2.20 3.75
N GLY A 501 -15.04 -2.91 4.71
CA GLY A 501 -14.76 -2.72 6.13
C GLY A 501 -14.99 -1.27 6.55
N SER A 502 -13.98 -0.64 7.15
CA SER A 502 -14.09 0.74 7.62
C SER A 502 -14.15 1.77 6.48
N TYR A 503 -13.73 1.41 5.26
CA TYR A 503 -13.93 2.26 4.08
C TYR A 503 -15.41 2.38 3.68
N ALA A 504 -16.29 1.50 4.16
CA ALA A 504 -17.72 1.62 3.95
C ALA A 504 -18.41 2.30 5.13
N LYS A 505 -19.24 3.31 4.84
CA LYS A 505 -20.04 4.02 5.84
C LYS A 505 -21.51 4.01 5.46
N THR A 506 -22.37 4.19 6.45
CA THR A 506 -23.81 4.31 6.25
C THR A 506 -24.23 5.74 6.50
N ALA A 507 -25.03 6.30 5.59
CA ALA A 507 -25.67 7.60 5.75
C ALA A 507 -27.16 7.42 6.07
N GLN A 508 -27.73 8.35 6.82
CA GLN A 508 -29.17 8.46 6.97
C GLN A 508 -29.77 8.98 5.66
N VAL A 509 -30.79 8.28 5.16
CA VAL A 509 -31.39 8.64 3.87
C VAL A 509 -31.95 10.07 3.87
N ASP A 510 -32.52 10.52 4.98
CA ASP A 510 -33.04 11.88 5.16
C ASP A 510 -31.98 12.98 5.00
N SER A 511 -30.70 12.66 5.17
CA SER A 511 -29.60 13.58 4.93
C SER A 511 -29.38 13.86 3.45
N LEU A 512 -29.80 12.94 2.57
CA LEU A 512 -29.72 13.05 1.11
C LEU A 512 -31.02 13.59 0.48
N MET A 513 -32.07 13.79 1.28
CA MET A 513 -33.39 14.25 0.85
C MET A 513 -33.59 15.74 1.12
N LEU A 514 -34.50 16.36 0.38
CA LEU A 514 -34.98 17.70 0.70
C LEU A 514 -35.82 17.65 1.98
N LYS A 515 -35.41 18.44 2.98
CA LYS A 515 -36.16 18.59 4.23
C LYS A 515 -37.20 19.69 4.04
N ASN A 516 -38.43 19.43 4.49
CA ASN A 516 -39.54 20.39 4.45
C ASN A 516 -39.38 21.57 5.44
N VAL A 517 -38.29 21.61 6.22
CA VAL A 517 -38.04 22.63 7.24
C VAL A 517 -36.74 23.36 6.92
N SER A 518 -36.83 24.68 6.85
CA SER A 518 -35.79 25.69 6.60
C SER A 518 -34.76 25.77 7.73
N GLY A 519 -34.06 24.68 8.02
CA GLY A 519 -32.93 24.68 8.94
C GLY A 519 -31.63 24.50 8.17
N SER A 520 -30.78 25.53 8.12
CA SER A 520 -29.34 25.42 7.81
C SER A 520 -28.60 24.72 8.97
N GLY A 521 -29.10 23.56 9.37
CA GLY A 521 -28.64 22.82 10.53
C GLY A 521 -27.27 22.20 10.27
N ALA A 522 -26.59 21.87 11.38
CA ALA A 522 -25.42 21.00 11.33
C ALA A 522 -25.77 19.74 10.52
N ASN A 523 -24.83 19.23 9.73
CA ASN A 523 -25.00 17.93 9.07
C ASN A 523 -23.94 16.91 9.56
N PRO A 524 -24.06 16.43 10.83
CA PRO A 524 -23.12 15.44 11.39
C PRO A 524 -23.08 14.15 10.58
N ASP A 525 -24.17 13.84 9.88
CA ASP A 525 -24.27 12.68 9.01
C ASP A 525 -23.43 12.80 7.73
N ILE A 526 -23.21 14.02 7.22
CA ILE A 526 -22.25 14.26 6.14
C ILE A 526 -20.82 14.36 6.68
N ALA A 527 -20.64 14.90 7.88
CA ALA A 527 -19.31 15.00 8.51
C ALA A 527 -18.66 13.62 8.73
N ARG A 528 -19.43 12.60 9.12
CA ARG A 528 -18.91 11.25 9.34
C ARG A 528 -18.44 10.54 8.07
N LEU A 529 -18.87 10.98 6.88
CA LEU A 529 -18.58 10.29 5.61
C LEU A 529 -17.14 10.51 5.13
N LYS A 530 -16.41 11.48 5.68
CA LYS A 530 -15.01 11.73 5.34
C LYS A 530 -14.18 10.44 5.47
N GLY A 531 -13.37 10.14 4.45
CA GLY A 531 -12.52 8.94 4.39
C GLY A 531 -13.23 7.65 3.95
N ALA A 532 -14.54 7.69 3.67
CA ALA A 532 -15.22 6.55 3.05
C ALA A 532 -14.86 6.42 1.57
N ARG A 533 -14.99 5.19 1.03
CA ARG A 533 -15.01 4.88 -0.41
C ARG A 533 -16.37 4.43 -0.90
N VAL A 534 -17.19 3.88 0.01
CA VAL A 534 -18.60 3.56 -0.24
C VAL A 534 -19.44 4.17 0.86
N VAL A 535 -20.51 4.85 0.45
CA VAL A 535 -21.56 5.31 1.36
C VAL A 535 -22.87 4.66 0.95
N ASN A 536 -23.42 3.84 1.84
CA ASN A 536 -24.71 3.21 1.65
C ASN A 536 -25.80 4.01 2.37
N ALA A 537 -26.89 4.33 1.68
CA ALA A 537 -28.10 4.90 2.25
C ALA A 537 -29.26 3.95 2.02
N ALA A 538 -29.90 3.50 3.10
CA ALA A 538 -30.96 2.51 3.03
C ALA A 538 -32.35 3.16 3.14
N GLU A 539 -33.27 2.69 2.30
CA GLU A 539 -34.73 2.83 2.42
C GLU A 539 -35.25 4.28 2.56
N PRO A 540 -35.21 5.06 1.46
CA PRO A 540 -36.01 6.27 1.35
C PRO A 540 -37.47 5.99 1.69
N GLN A 541 -38.10 6.92 2.42
CA GLN A 541 -39.56 6.91 2.54
C GLN A 541 -40.19 7.04 1.15
N LYS A 542 -41.35 6.40 0.96
CA LYS A 542 -42.13 6.54 -0.27
C LYS A 542 -42.38 8.04 -0.53
N ASN A 543 -42.19 8.48 -1.77
CA ASN A 543 -42.31 9.87 -2.21
C ASN A 543 -41.28 10.85 -1.62
N SER A 544 -40.18 10.36 -1.04
CA SER A 544 -39.06 11.24 -0.63
C SER A 544 -38.34 11.82 -1.86
N ARG A 545 -37.98 13.10 -1.80
CA ARG A 545 -37.34 13.84 -2.90
C ARG A 545 -35.87 14.07 -2.65
N LEU A 546 -35.01 13.73 -3.61
CA LEU A 546 -33.56 13.93 -3.48
C LEU A 546 -33.20 15.42 -3.40
N ASN A 547 -32.21 15.73 -2.58
CA ASN A 547 -31.56 17.03 -2.57
C ASN A 547 -30.54 17.10 -3.72
N GLU A 548 -31.00 17.50 -4.90
CA GLU A 548 -30.21 17.51 -6.13
C GLU A 548 -28.92 18.34 -6.02
N SER A 549 -28.93 19.47 -5.31
CA SER A 549 -27.72 20.28 -5.11
C SER A 549 -26.70 19.56 -4.22
N LEU A 550 -27.15 18.95 -3.12
CA LEU A 550 -26.28 18.17 -2.24
C LEU A 550 -25.71 16.94 -2.96
N ILE A 551 -26.52 16.21 -3.74
CA ILE A 551 -26.04 15.05 -4.50
C ILE A 551 -24.98 15.47 -5.52
N LYS A 552 -25.19 16.58 -6.24
CA LYS A 552 -24.20 17.12 -7.17
C LYS A 552 -22.89 17.45 -6.46
N GLN A 553 -22.96 18.06 -5.28
CA GLN A 553 -21.78 18.38 -4.46
C GLN A 553 -21.07 17.12 -3.95
N LEU A 554 -21.81 16.11 -3.49
CA LEU A 554 -21.26 14.86 -2.95
C LEU A 554 -20.67 13.95 -4.05
N THR A 555 -21.17 14.04 -5.27
CA THR A 555 -20.71 13.21 -6.41
C THR A 555 -19.70 13.92 -7.31
N GLY A 556 -19.76 15.25 -7.44
CA GLY A 556 -18.97 16.06 -8.38
C GLY A 556 -17.55 16.41 -7.90
N GLY A 557 -17.11 15.90 -6.75
CA GLY A 557 -15.76 16.17 -6.22
C GLY A 557 -15.54 17.62 -5.75
N ASP A 558 -16.59 18.40 -5.56
CA ASP A 558 -16.49 19.72 -4.92
C ASP A 558 -16.19 19.61 -3.43
N MET A 559 -15.67 20.69 -2.83
CA MET A 559 -15.50 20.74 -1.38
C MET A 559 -16.87 20.78 -0.70
N VAL A 560 -17.03 19.94 0.33
CA VAL A 560 -18.23 19.88 1.16
C VAL A 560 -17.91 20.43 2.54
N THR A 561 -18.62 21.48 2.93
CA THR A 561 -18.58 22.01 4.29
C THR A 561 -19.48 21.15 5.19
N ALA A 562 -18.90 20.62 6.26
CA ALA A 562 -19.59 19.78 7.23
C ALA A 562 -19.18 20.13 8.67
N ARG A 563 -20.01 19.73 9.64
CA ARG A 563 -19.69 19.89 11.07
C ARG A 563 -20.29 18.78 11.90
N PHE A 564 -19.52 18.32 12.89
CA PHE A 564 -20.04 17.46 13.96
C PHE A 564 -20.95 18.26 14.91
N LEU A 565 -21.76 17.56 15.70
CA LEU A 565 -22.59 18.20 16.71
C LEU A 565 -21.68 18.91 17.73
N TYR A 566 -21.89 20.22 17.92
CA TYR A 566 -21.04 21.10 18.74
C TYR A 566 -19.56 21.21 18.29
N GLY A 567 -19.23 20.72 17.09
CA GLY A 567 -17.90 20.82 16.50
C GLY A 567 -17.71 22.05 15.61
N LYS A 568 -16.46 22.39 15.33
CA LYS A 568 -16.13 23.40 14.31
C LYS A 568 -16.47 22.88 12.91
N GLU A 569 -16.84 23.79 12.02
CA GLU A 569 -16.99 23.49 10.60
C GLU A 569 -15.63 23.12 9.99
N PHE A 570 -15.65 22.16 9.09
CA PHE A 570 -14.50 21.75 8.30
C PHE A 570 -14.95 21.42 6.88
N GLU A 571 -14.00 21.45 5.96
CA GLU A 571 -14.24 21.12 4.57
C GLU A 571 -13.45 19.89 4.16
N TYR A 572 -14.05 19.07 3.29
CA TYR A 572 -13.36 17.95 2.67
C TYR A 572 -13.93 17.69 1.28
N ARG A 573 -13.11 17.09 0.42
CA ARG A 573 -13.54 16.59 -0.88
C ARG A 573 -14.07 15.16 -0.70
N PRO A 574 -15.28 14.81 -1.18
CA PRO A 574 -15.77 13.44 -1.17
C PRO A 574 -14.86 12.50 -1.96
N GLU A 575 -14.59 11.34 -1.38
CA GLU A 575 -13.79 10.25 -1.96
C GLU A 575 -14.61 8.96 -2.11
N PHE A 576 -15.93 9.05 -1.88
CA PHE A 576 -16.82 7.89 -1.88
C PHE A 576 -17.81 7.88 -3.04
N LYS A 577 -18.34 6.69 -3.31
CA LYS A 577 -19.48 6.49 -4.19
C LYS A 577 -20.74 6.25 -3.36
N LEU A 578 -21.83 6.91 -3.75
CA LEU A 578 -23.13 6.78 -3.10
C LEU A 578 -23.88 5.58 -3.68
N TRP A 579 -24.37 4.72 -2.79
CA TRP A 579 -25.22 3.58 -3.09
C TRP A 579 -26.52 3.72 -2.30
N ILE A 580 -27.65 3.85 -3.01
CA ILE A 580 -28.97 3.88 -2.40
C ILE A 580 -29.62 2.52 -2.62
N ASN A 581 -29.98 1.84 -1.53
CA ASN A 581 -30.79 0.62 -1.60
C ASN A 581 -32.24 0.95 -1.29
N THR A 582 -33.14 0.74 -2.24
CA THR A 582 -34.55 1.15 -2.10
C THR A 582 -35.55 0.24 -2.80
N ASN A 583 -36.75 0.16 -2.22
CA ASN A 583 -37.93 -0.41 -2.84
C ASN A 583 -38.79 0.64 -3.57
N TYR A 584 -38.57 1.93 -3.28
CA TYR A 584 -39.26 3.06 -3.90
C TYR A 584 -38.25 4.00 -4.53
N LYS A 585 -38.40 4.30 -5.82
CA LYS A 585 -37.51 5.25 -6.49
C LYS A 585 -37.71 6.65 -5.87
N PRO A 586 -36.64 7.35 -5.45
CA PRO A 586 -36.78 8.72 -4.94
C PRO A 586 -37.40 9.65 -5.99
N GLN A 587 -38.02 10.75 -5.59
CA GLN A 587 -38.43 11.77 -6.53
C GLN A 587 -37.22 12.61 -6.95
N ILE A 588 -37.07 12.80 -8.26
CA ILE A 588 -36.08 13.67 -8.90
C ILE A 588 -36.85 14.63 -9.79
N SER A 589 -36.45 15.90 -9.85
CA SER A 589 -37.04 16.79 -10.85
C SER A 589 -36.76 16.24 -12.25
N GLY A 590 -37.80 15.87 -13.00
CA GLY A 590 -37.70 15.16 -14.30
C GLY A 590 -36.82 15.84 -15.37
N ASN A 591 -36.47 17.12 -15.18
CA ASN A 591 -35.83 17.97 -16.20
C ASN A 591 -34.42 18.47 -15.86
N ASP A 592 -33.75 17.92 -14.85
CA ASP A 592 -32.37 18.31 -14.51
C ASP A 592 -31.37 17.25 -15.05
N GLU A 593 -30.82 17.50 -16.24
CA GLU A 593 -29.80 16.62 -16.85
C GLU A 593 -28.59 16.39 -15.94
N GLY A 594 -28.26 17.38 -15.10
CA GLY A 594 -27.11 17.30 -14.21
C GLY A 594 -27.28 16.25 -13.11
N ILE A 595 -28.50 15.94 -12.66
CA ILE A 595 -28.73 14.83 -11.73
C ILE A 595 -28.92 13.51 -12.50
N TRP A 596 -29.61 13.53 -13.64
CA TRP A 596 -29.85 12.33 -14.44
C TRP A 596 -28.58 11.71 -15.03
N SER A 597 -27.56 12.50 -15.36
CA SER A 597 -26.26 11.97 -15.78
C SER A 597 -25.54 11.18 -14.68
N ARG A 598 -25.80 11.54 -13.41
CA ARG A 598 -25.21 10.92 -12.21
C ARG A 598 -25.96 9.66 -11.80
N VAL A 599 -27.27 9.61 -12.00
CA VAL A 599 -28.11 8.47 -11.59
C VAL A 599 -27.80 7.23 -12.43
N LYS A 600 -27.37 6.17 -11.75
CA LYS A 600 -27.17 4.82 -12.32
C LYS A 600 -28.16 3.88 -11.67
N LEU A 601 -29.30 3.61 -12.32
CA LEU A 601 -30.34 2.73 -11.77
C LEU A 601 -30.02 1.27 -12.09
N LEU A 602 -29.71 0.47 -11.06
CA LEU A 602 -29.49 -0.97 -11.16
C LEU A 602 -30.81 -1.72 -10.89
N PRO A 603 -31.41 -2.35 -11.90
CA PRO A 603 -32.67 -3.05 -11.74
C PRO A 603 -32.46 -4.45 -11.15
N PHE A 604 -33.08 -4.72 -10.00
CA PHE A 604 -33.21 -6.06 -9.41
C PHE A 604 -34.64 -6.55 -9.58
N THR A 605 -34.93 -7.15 -10.73
CA THR A 605 -36.29 -7.53 -11.16
C THR A 605 -36.68 -8.94 -10.70
N VAL A 606 -35.70 -9.79 -10.38
CA VAL A 606 -35.93 -11.20 -10.00
C VAL A 606 -36.57 -11.31 -8.62
N TYR A 607 -37.58 -12.17 -8.46
CA TYR A 607 -38.18 -12.47 -7.15
C TYR A 607 -37.72 -13.85 -6.67
N PHE A 608 -37.16 -13.92 -5.45
CA PHE A 608 -36.79 -15.20 -4.83
C PHE A 608 -37.89 -15.66 -3.88
N PRO A 609 -38.59 -16.76 -4.16
CA PRO A 609 -39.57 -17.33 -3.23
C PRO A 609 -38.86 -18.01 -2.03
N PRO A 610 -39.53 -18.18 -0.88
CA PRO A 610 -38.92 -18.66 0.37
C PRO A 610 -38.05 -19.92 0.22
N GLU A 611 -38.51 -20.90 -0.55
CA GLU A 611 -37.86 -22.19 -0.79
C GLU A 611 -36.55 -22.09 -1.60
N LYS A 612 -36.36 -21.00 -2.36
CA LYS A 612 -35.12 -20.71 -3.09
C LYS A 612 -34.20 -19.76 -2.34
N ARG A 613 -34.57 -19.32 -1.13
CA ARG A 613 -33.76 -18.42 -0.31
C ARG A 613 -32.81 -19.23 0.54
N ASP A 614 -31.54 -18.89 0.45
CA ASP A 614 -30.52 -19.40 1.37
C ASP A 614 -30.33 -18.39 2.52
N PRO A 615 -30.72 -18.74 3.76
CA PRO A 615 -30.60 -17.83 4.90
C PRO A 615 -29.14 -17.60 5.34
N HIS A 616 -28.22 -18.50 4.99
CA HIS A 616 -26.82 -18.44 5.40
C HIS A 616 -25.90 -17.87 4.32
N LEU A 617 -26.43 -17.54 3.14
CA LEU A 617 -25.63 -17.02 2.03
C LEU A 617 -24.80 -15.80 2.44
N LYS A 618 -25.38 -14.85 3.19
CA LYS A 618 -24.67 -13.63 3.62
C LYS A 618 -23.44 -13.95 4.47
N ASP A 619 -23.61 -14.79 5.48
CA ASP A 619 -22.52 -15.15 6.38
C ASP A 619 -21.46 -15.95 5.64
N PHE A 620 -21.87 -16.85 4.74
CA PHE A 620 -20.96 -17.59 3.88
C PHE A 620 -20.12 -16.66 2.99
N LEU A 621 -20.73 -15.68 2.33
CA LEU A 621 -20.00 -14.72 1.48
C LEU A 621 -18.99 -13.90 2.28
N ARG A 622 -19.38 -13.46 3.48
CA ARG A 622 -18.53 -12.66 4.38
C ARG A 622 -17.35 -13.46 4.93
N GLU A 623 -17.58 -14.71 5.34
CA GLU A 623 -16.56 -15.49 6.04
C GLU A 623 -15.70 -16.35 5.10
N LYS A 624 -16.24 -16.78 3.95
CA LYS A 624 -15.60 -17.80 3.11
C LYS A 624 -15.15 -17.30 1.74
N GLU A 625 -15.83 -16.31 1.17
CA GLU A 625 -15.55 -15.85 -0.20
C GLU A 625 -15.06 -14.41 -0.29
N ILE A 626 -14.91 -13.68 0.81
CA ILE A 626 -14.62 -12.23 0.79
C ILE A 626 -13.33 -11.87 0.04
N ASP A 627 -12.28 -12.69 0.17
CA ASP A 627 -11.02 -12.53 -0.56
C ASP A 627 -11.20 -12.78 -2.07
N GLY A 628 -12.05 -13.73 -2.44
CA GLY A 628 -12.41 -13.98 -3.84
C GLY A 628 -13.29 -12.87 -4.42
N ILE A 629 -14.15 -12.27 -3.60
CA ILE A 629 -14.98 -11.11 -3.98
C ILE A 629 -14.09 -9.88 -4.17
N LEU A 630 -13.02 -9.71 -3.36
CA LEU A 630 -12.00 -8.70 -3.61
C LEU A 630 -11.35 -8.89 -4.99
N ASN A 631 -10.91 -10.11 -5.34
CA ASN A 631 -10.34 -10.38 -6.67
C ASN A 631 -11.31 -10.04 -7.79
N TRP A 632 -12.57 -10.46 -7.66
CA TRP A 632 -13.64 -10.10 -8.61
C TRP A 632 -13.81 -8.59 -8.74
N ALA A 633 -13.74 -7.84 -7.63
CA ALA A 633 -13.81 -6.39 -7.63
C ALA A 633 -12.57 -5.75 -8.29
N LEU A 634 -11.36 -6.28 -8.06
CA LEU A 634 -10.12 -5.82 -8.70
C LEU A 634 -10.12 -6.04 -10.21
N GLU A 635 -10.68 -7.15 -10.69
CA GLU A 635 -10.94 -7.35 -12.12
C GLU A 635 -11.91 -6.29 -12.65
N GLY A 636 -12.95 -5.97 -11.89
CA GLY A 636 -13.86 -4.86 -12.17
C GLY A 636 -13.17 -3.50 -12.28
N LEU A 637 -12.20 -3.25 -11.40
CA LEU A 637 -11.41 -2.01 -11.43
C LEU A 637 -10.64 -1.90 -12.75
N LYS A 638 -10.01 -2.99 -13.21
CA LYS A 638 -9.29 -3.03 -14.48
C LYS A 638 -10.23 -2.83 -15.67
N LEU A 639 -11.40 -3.46 -15.64
CA LEU A 639 -12.44 -3.26 -16.66
C LEU A 639 -12.89 -1.80 -16.72
N TRP A 640 -13.13 -1.18 -15.56
CA TRP A 640 -13.48 0.24 -15.47
C TRP A 640 -12.36 1.15 -15.99
N GLN A 641 -11.10 0.92 -15.62
CA GLN A 641 -9.97 1.71 -16.13
C GLN A 641 -9.84 1.66 -17.66
N LYS A 642 -10.24 0.53 -18.28
CA LYS A 642 -10.17 0.34 -19.73
C LYS A 642 -11.38 0.90 -20.47
N GLU A 643 -12.58 0.69 -19.95
CA GLU A 643 -13.85 0.93 -20.67
C GLU A 643 -14.66 2.09 -20.10
N GLY A 644 -14.31 2.60 -18.93
CA GLY A 644 -15.14 3.52 -18.14
C GLY A 644 -16.42 2.86 -17.63
N LEU A 645 -17.32 3.69 -17.09
CA LEU A 645 -18.59 3.27 -16.51
C LEU A 645 -19.79 3.49 -17.46
N GLU A 646 -19.65 3.13 -18.73
CA GLU A 646 -20.76 3.19 -19.69
C GLU A 646 -21.90 2.23 -19.27
N MET A 647 -23.13 2.74 -19.25
CA MET A 647 -24.32 1.97 -18.84
C MET A 647 -24.75 0.99 -19.93
N PRO A 648 -25.10 -0.26 -19.59
CA PRO A 648 -25.71 -1.19 -20.55
C PRO A 648 -27.15 -0.77 -20.90
N GLU A 649 -27.67 -1.27 -22.03
CA GLU A 649 -29.01 -0.92 -22.52
C GLU A 649 -30.11 -1.18 -21.49
N THR A 650 -30.03 -2.25 -20.71
CA THR A 650 -30.99 -2.55 -19.64
C THR A 650 -31.04 -1.46 -18.57
N MET A 651 -29.90 -0.87 -18.22
CA MET A 651 -29.83 0.25 -17.28
C MET A 651 -30.24 1.58 -17.92
N LYS A 652 -29.89 1.81 -19.20
CA LYS A 652 -30.35 3.00 -19.94
C LYS A 652 -31.86 3.03 -20.00
N LEU A 653 -32.51 1.93 -20.40
CA LEU A 653 -33.97 1.80 -20.44
C LEU A 653 -34.58 2.02 -19.06
N ALA A 654 -34.10 1.32 -18.03
CA ALA A 654 -34.62 1.48 -16.67
C ALA A 654 -34.49 2.91 -16.13
N THR A 655 -33.39 3.60 -16.46
CA THR A 655 -33.16 5.00 -16.06
C THR A 655 -34.06 5.96 -16.86
N THR A 656 -34.25 5.73 -18.15
CA THR A 656 -35.21 6.48 -18.99
C THR A 656 -36.63 6.30 -18.50
N ASP A 657 -37.05 5.06 -18.19
CA ASP A 657 -38.39 4.79 -17.65
C ASP A 657 -38.59 5.50 -16.32
N TYR A 658 -37.60 5.44 -15.44
CA TYR A 658 -37.63 6.19 -14.18
C TYR A 658 -37.71 7.71 -14.42
N ARG A 659 -36.99 8.24 -15.41
CA ARG A 659 -37.09 9.66 -15.76
C ARG A 659 -38.48 10.03 -16.28
N CYS A 660 -39.07 9.21 -17.15
CA CYS A 660 -40.43 9.38 -17.65
C CYS A 660 -41.47 9.33 -16.52
N GLU A 661 -41.33 8.39 -15.58
CA GLU A 661 -42.19 8.31 -14.39
C GLU A 661 -42.14 9.61 -13.54
N MET A 662 -40.99 10.29 -13.52
CA MET A 662 -40.78 11.53 -12.75
C MET A 662 -41.16 12.80 -13.53
N ASP A 663 -41.49 12.70 -14.82
CA ASP A 663 -41.97 13.84 -15.62
C ASP A 663 -43.47 14.08 -15.40
N ILE A 664 -43.77 14.63 -14.22
CA ILE A 664 -45.13 15.01 -13.80
C ILE A 664 -45.75 16.00 -14.78
N MET A 665 -44.95 16.84 -15.46
CA MET A 665 -45.46 17.86 -16.38
C MET A 665 -45.94 17.23 -17.69
N GLN A 666 -45.18 16.27 -18.22
CA GLN A 666 -45.62 15.51 -19.39
C GLN A 666 -46.87 14.69 -19.07
N LYS A 667 -46.90 14.01 -17.92
CA LYS A 667 -48.08 13.25 -17.47
C LYS A 667 -49.32 14.14 -17.32
N PHE A 668 -49.18 15.30 -16.70
CA PHE A 668 -50.23 16.30 -16.62
C PHE A 668 -50.74 16.72 -18.01
N LEU A 669 -49.83 17.00 -18.96
CA LEU A 669 -50.22 17.38 -20.31
C LEU A 669 -50.95 16.25 -21.04
N ASP A 670 -50.50 15.00 -20.88
CA ASP A 670 -51.12 13.83 -21.51
C ASP A 670 -52.53 13.57 -20.94
N ASP A 671 -52.73 13.77 -19.63
CA ASP A 671 -54.01 13.55 -18.96
C ASP A 671 -55.01 14.71 -19.21
N CYS A 672 -54.53 15.95 -19.12
CA CYS A 672 -55.38 17.14 -19.07
C CYS A 672 -55.49 17.88 -20.41
N THR A 673 -54.64 17.56 -21.39
CA THR A 673 -54.60 18.29 -22.67
C THR A 673 -54.56 17.36 -23.87
N LYS A 674 -54.92 17.89 -25.04
CA LYS A 674 -54.74 17.20 -26.33
C LYS A 674 -54.25 18.19 -27.39
N PRO A 675 -53.48 17.73 -28.38
CA PRO A 675 -53.01 18.60 -29.46
C PRO A 675 -54.18 19.14 -30.29
N LYS A 676 -54.21 20.45 -30.51
CA LYS A 676 -55.16 21.09 -31.43
C LYS A 676 -54.56 22.32 -32.09
N ASN A 677 -54.34 22.22 -33.39
CA ASN A 677 -53.80 23.32 -34.19
C ASN A 677 -54.68 24.58 -34.09
N ASN A 678 -54.02 25.74 -33.99
CA ASN A 678 -54.67 27.06 -33.86
C ASN A 678 -55.54 27.23 -32.60
N SER A 679 -55.43 26.35 -31.60
CA SER A 679 -56.02 26.53 -30.28
C SER A 679 -55.01 27.10 -29.29
N SER A 680 -55.51 27.68 -28.20
CA SER A 680 -54.65 28.12 -27.09
C SER A 680 -55.39 28.07 -25.76
N VAL A 681 -54.65 27.77 -24.69
CA VAL A 681 -55.15 27.77 -23.31
C VAL A 681 -54.44 28.87 -22.51
N GLY A 682 -55.17 29.62 -21.69
CA GLY A 682 -54.59 30.63 -20.82
C GLY A 682 -53.61 30.02 -19.81
N ALA A 683 -52.47 30.67 -19.55
CA ALA A 683 -51.48 30.14 -18.63
C ALA A 683 -52.00 30.01 -17.18
N LEU A 684 -52.88 30.93 -16.77
CA LEU A 684 -53.55 30.86 -15.47
C LEU A 684 -54.56 29.72 -15.42
N ASP A 685 -55.34 29.53 -16.48
CA ASP A 685 -56.30 28.43 -16.59
C ASP A 685 -55.59 27.08 -16.54
N LEU A 686 -54.50 26.92 -17.30
CA LEU A 686 -53.70 25.71 -17.31
C LEU A 686 -53.08 25.44 -15.94
N TYR A 687 -52.64 26.49 -15.23
CA TYR A 687 -52.14 26.34 -13.86
C TYR A 687 -53.24 25.94 -12.87
N LYS A 688 -54.46 26.49 -12.97
CA LYS A 688 -55.61 26.05 -12.15
C LYS A 688 -55.89 24.56 -12.35
N VAL A 689 -55.96 24.11 -13.61
CA VAL A 689 -56.14 22.69 -13.95
C VAL A 689 -54.99 21.84 -13.39
N TYR A 690 -53.74 22.30 -13.51
CA TYR A 690 -52.59 21.62 -12.92
C TYR A 690 -52.70 21.48 -11.40
N THR A 691 -53.06 22.54 -10.67
CA THR A 691 -53.23 22.46 -9.21
C THR A 691 -54.32 21.47 -8.81
N HIS A 692 -55.41 21.42 -9.59
CA HIS A 692 -56.50 20.48 -9.36
C HIS A 692 -56.07 19.03 -9.66
N TRP A 693 -55.48 18.79 -10.83
CA TRP A 693 -54.94 17.48 -11.21
C TRP A 693 -53.90 16.97 -10.19
N CYS A 694 -53.03 17.85 -9.68
CA CYS A 694 -52.09 17.47 -8.62
C CYS A 694 -52.81 17.05 -7.33
N SER A 695 -53.87 17.75 -6.94
CA SER A 695 -54.69 17.38 -5.78
C SER A 695 -55.38 16.03 -5.96
N GLU A 696 -55.91 15.76 -7.15
CA GLU A 696 -56.57 14.48 -7.47
C GLU A 696 -55.57 13.30 -7.48
N ASN A 697 -54.35 13.55 -7.97
CA ASN A 697 -53.33 12.51 -8.14
C ASN A 697 -52.35 12.41 -6.96
N GLY A 698 -52.50 13.24 -5.92
CA GLY A 698 -51.60 13.27 -4.76
C GLY A 698 -50.19 13.78 -5.09
N GLU A 699 -50.05 14.59 -6.13
CA GLU A 699 -48.78 15.15 -6.59
C GLU A 699 -48.46 16.50 -5.93
N TYR A 700 -47.17 16.83 -5.86
CA TYR A 700 -46.72 18.10 -5.28
C TYR A 700 -47.00 19.30 -6.21
N VAL A 701 -47.69 20.32 -5.69
CA VAL A 701 -48.03 21.53 -6.44
C VAL A 701 -46.84 22.49 -6.52
N LEU A 702 -46.34 22.72 -7.74
CA LEU A 702 -45.37 23.79 -8.02
C LEU A 702 -46.01 25.18 -7.89
N SER A 703 -45.22 26.20 -7.54
CA SER A 703 -45.69 27.59 -7.58
C SER A 703 -45.95 28.04 -9.02
N ASN A 704 -46.89 28.97 -9.24
CA ASN A 704 -47.27 29.48 -10.57
C ASN A 704 -46.04 29.92 -11.38
N THR A 705 -45.13 30.67 -10.78
CA THR A 705 -43.88 31.12 -11.42
C THR A 705 -42.99 29.95 -11.86
N LYS A 706 -42.87 28.91 -11.04
CA LYS A 706 -42.06 27.72 -11.35
C LYS A 706 -42.73 26.85 -12.41
N PHE A 707 -44.04 26.60 -12.27
CA PHE A 707 -44.86 25.92 -13.27
C PHE A 707 -44.74 26.60 -14.64
N GLY A 708 -44.95 27.91 -14.70
CA GLY A 708 -44.86 28.66 -15.95
C GLY A 708 -43.45 28.69 -16.55
N ARG A 709 -42.38 28.61 -15.72
CA ARG A 709 -41.00 28.48 -16.21
C ARG A 709 -40.77 27.10 -16.84
N ASP A 710 -41.20 26.05 -16.16
CA ASP A 710 -40.99 24.66 -16.57
C ASP A 710 -41.84 24.31 -17.80
N MET A 711 -43.07 24.83 -17.89
CA MET A 711 -44.01 24.58 -19.00
C MET A 711 -43.57 25.16 -20.35
N ASN A 712 -42.70 26.19 -20.36
CA ASN A 712 -42.12 26.74 -21.61
C ASN A 712 -41.27 25.73 -22.36
N ARG A 713 -40.85 24.64 -21.71
CA ARG A 713 -40.07 23.57 -22.34
C ARG A 713 -40.94 22.62 -23.15
N TYR A 714 -42.22 22.54 -22.81
CA TYR A 714 -43.18 21.62 -23.43
C TYR A 714 -44.06 22.34 -24.45
N LEU A 715 -44.44 23.58 -24.16
CA LEU A 715 -45.41 24.33 -24.95
C LEU A 715 -44.90 25.71 -25.35
N ASN A 716 -45.11 26.06 -26.61
CA ASN A 716 -44.90 27.41 -27.10
C ASN A 716 -45.92 28.36 -26.49
N LYS A 717 -45.49 29.56 -26.09
CA LYS A 717 -46.37 30.59 -25.53
C LYS A 717 -46.44 31.85 -26.38
N ARG A 718 -47.53 32.60 -26.21
CA ARG A 718 -47.71 33.94 -26.77
C ARG A 718 -48.22 34.89 -25.68
N ASN A 719 -47.72 36.12 -25.70
CA ASN A 719 -48.25 37.20 -24.86
C ASN A 719 -49.45 37.87 -25.56
N CYS A 720 -50.56 37.99 -24.85
CA CYS A 720 -51.80 38.61 -25.33
C CYS A 720 -52.19 39.77 -24.38
N ARG A 721 -53.14 40.63 -24.79
CA ARG A 721 -53.67 41.72 -23.94
C ARG A 721 -54.25 41.23 -22.60
N THR A 722 -54.74 40.00 -22.54
CA THR A 722 -55.39 39.38 -21.38
C THR A 722 -54.45 38.48 -20.55
N GLY A 723 -53.19 38.31 -20.97
CA GLY A 723 -52.22 37.45 -20.28
C GLY A 723 -51.42 36.56 -21.23
N VAL A 724 -50.69 35.60 -20.65
CA VAL A 724 -49.90 34.59 -21.40
C VAL A 724 -50.81 33.43 -21.78
N VAL A 725 -50.69 32.94 -23.02
CA VAL A 725 -51.39 31.73 -23.49
C VAL A 725 -50.39 30.70 -24.03
N TYR A 726 -50.67 29.41 -23.86
CA TYR A 726 -49.95 28.30 -24.47
C TYR A 726 -50.66 27.83 -25.74
N LEU A 727 -49.91 27.56 -26.79
CA LEU A 727 -50.41 27.33 -28.15
C LEU A 727 -50.54 25.85 -28.50
N ASN A 728 -51.39 25.56 -29.48
CA ASN A 728 -51.59 24.26 -30.12
C ASN A 728 -52.10 23.15 -29.19
N ILE A 729 -52.78 23.53 -28.12
CA ILE A 729 -53.39 22.63 -27.16
C ILE A 729 -54.84 23.03 -26.87
N GLU A 730 -55.62 22.06 -26.42
CA GLU A 730 -56.91 22.27 -25.76
C GLU A 730 -57.01 21.35 -24.54
N LEU A 731 -57.87 21.71 -23.57
CA LEU A 731 -58.12 20.88 -22.40
C LEU A 731 -58.94 19.65 -22.78
N THR A 732 -58.78 18.55 -22.05
CA THR A 732 -59.66 17.39 -22.20
C THR A 732 -61.00 17.66 -21.50
N LYS A 733 -62.09 17.06 -22.01
CA LYS A 733 -63.48 17.32 -21.54
C LYS A 733 -63.68 17.33 -20.01
N PRO A 734 -63.08 16.41 -19.21
CA PRO A 734 -63.22 16.45 -17.76
C PRO A 734 -62.71 17.76 -17.13
N TYR A 735 -61.66 18.35 -17.72
CA TYR A 735 -61.03 19.56 -17.24
C TYR A 735 -61.53 20.84 -17.94
N GLU A 736 -62.24 20.71 -19.08
CA GLU A 736 -63.02 21.81 -19.67
C GLU A 736 -64.18 22.23 -18.75
N ASN A 737 -64.85 21.28 -18.10
CA ASN A 737 -65.94 21.57 -17.15
C ASN A 737 -65.41 22.17 -15.84
N ALA A 738 -64.24 21.71 -15.37
CA ALA A 738 -63.59 22.31 -14.21
C ALA A 738 -63.32 23.81 -14.44
N LYS A 739 -62.99 24.23 -15.66
CA LYS A 739 -62.86 25.65 -16.02
C LYS A 739 -64.16 26.44 -15.80
N GLN A 740 -65.33 25.85 -16.10
CA GLN A 740 -66.64 26.46 -15.86
C GLN A 740 -66.98 26.51 -14.36
N ASP A 741 -66.70 25.43 -13.61
CA ASP A 741 -66.93 25.37 -12.17
C ASP A 741 -66.06 26.39 -11.39
N PHE A 742 -64.84 26.68 -11.88
CA PHE A 742 -63.99 27.72 -11.31
C PHE A 742 -64.39 29.15 -11.69
N GLU A 743 -65.06 29.36 -12.83
CA GLU A 743 -65.63 30.67 -13.20
C GLU A 743 -66.87 31.00 -12.34
N GLU A 744 -67.65 30.01 -11.89
CA GLU A 744 -68.76 30.22 -10.95
C GLU A 744 -68.29 30.56 -9.52
N ILE A 745 -67.16 30.02 -9.07
CA ILE A 745 -66.61 30.30 -7.72
C ILE A 745 -66.00 31.71 -7.61
N ASP A 746 -65.38 32.24 -8.68
CA ASP A 746 -64.88 33.62 -8.72
C ASP A 746 -66.01 34.65 -8.95
N PHE A 747 -67.22 34.23 -9.36
CA PHE A 747 -68.41 35.11 -9.47
C PHE A 747 -69.20 35.23 -8.16
N LEU A 748 -68.92 34.37 -7.17
CA LEU A 748 -69.55 34.33 -5.84
C LEU A 748 -68.69 34.92 -4.70
N LYS A 749 -67.58 35.59 -5.05
CA LYS A 749 -66.82 36.51 -4.17
C LYS A 749 -66.89 37.92 -4.72
#